data_AF-A0A2N7VS17-F1
#
_entry.id   AF-A0A2N7VS17-F1
#
_cell.length_a   1.000
_cell.length_b   1.000
_cell.length_c   1.000
_cell.angle_alpha   90.00
_cell.angle_beta   90.00
_cell.angle_gamma   90.00
#
_symmetry.space_group_name_H-M   'P 1'
#
loop_
_entity.id
_entity.type
_entity.pdbx_description
1 polymer ?
#
loop_
_entity_poly.entity_id
_entity_poly.type
_entity_poly.pdbx_seq_one_letter_code
_entity_poly.pdbx_strand_id
1 'polypeptide(L)'
;NDPIASFLAEVDVEVRHRHALGITDLDPLRYNLLFERFLNPERVSMPDFDIDFCQEGRDRVIQYVKGKYGADAVSQIATFGTMAAKAAVRDIGRVLDLGYNFTDGVAKLIPFKPGKHVTIADAMKEEPLLQERNDNEDEVRQLLELAQRVEGLTRNVGMHAGGVLIAPGKLTDFCPLYTQGDDGGVVSQYDKDDVEAVGLVKFDFLGLTTLTILDWAERYIRRLDPSKADWSLAQVPLDDPASFSILKKANTVAVFQLESRGMQGMLKDAQPDRFEDIIALVALYRPGPMDLIPSFCARKHGRETVEYPDPRVEPVLKETYGIMVYQEQVMQMAQIIGGYSLGGADLLRRAMGKKKPEEMAKHREIFAEGAAKNGLTREKSDEIFDLMEKFAGYGFNKSHAAAYALLAYYTAWLKAHHPAEFMAANMSLAMDDTDKVKILYEDCKTNGMAVLPPDINCSAYRFEPVAEPDGKRSRTIRYGLGAVKGSGQNAIEEILRAREDGPFSDLFDFCARIDRRVVNRRTVEALIRAGAFDSIHPNRAQLIASVPLAMEAADQASANAMQAGLFDMGDAPSRGHELVDEPAWHEKRKLQEEKTALGFYLSGHLFDAYRDEVRRFVRMKLADLKEGRDKLVAGIIASLRTQMTQRGKMLIALVDDGTGQCEVTVFNEQYEANKALFKEDELLVVQGQARNDAFTGGIRFTVDSVMDLERARSRYAQAVKVKMNGNADAAVLRRVLEAHCAPRETSQEAVPSTSSVSRAGGQRPGAGRDSGRQQSAAASSPGLAVQIAYSNTKAQGEIRLGDAWRVRPTDDFLSALRSEFAGTSVEIVY
;
A
#
# COMPACT_ATOMS: atom_id res chain seq x y z
N ASN A 1 8.24 -60.14 7.35
CA ASN A 1 8.95 -60.00 8.64
C ASN A 1 10.23 -59.19 8.48
N ASP A 2 10.17 -58.08 7.76
CA ASP A 2 11.26 -57.10 7.78
C ASP A 2 10.84 -55.98 8.75
N PRO A 3 11.48 -55.85 9.92
CA PRO A 3 11.17 -54.82 10.91
C PRO A 3 11.31 -53.41 10.34
N ILE A 4 12.17 -53.22 9.32
CA ILE A 4 12.40 -51.93 8.67
C ILE A 4 11.21 -51.57 7.77
N ALA A 5 10.62 -52.55 7.08
CA ALA A 5 9.40 -52.32 6.29
C ALA A 5 8.16 -52.03 7.18
N SER A 6 8.12 -52.60 8.39
CA SER A 6 7.07 -52.31 9.39
C SER A 6 7.22 -50.91 9.99
N PHE A 7 8.45 -50.48 10.29
CA PHE A 7 8.75 -49.15 10.83
C PHE A 7 8.55 -48.05 9.77
N LEU A 8 8.96 -48.29 8.52
CA LEU A 8 8.69 -47.38 7.40
C LEU A 8 7.18 -47.27 7.12
N ALA A 9 6.41 -48.34 7.32
CA ALA A 9 4.95 -48.29 7.23
C ALA A 9 4.32 -47.50 8.39
N GLU A 10 4.83 -47.58 9.62
CA GLU A 10 4.31 -46.81 10.76
C GLU A 10 4.59 -45.31 10.64
N VAL A 11 5.78 -44.91 10.15
CA VAL A 11 6.12 -43.50 9.90
C VAL A 11 5.34 -42.93 8.70
N ASP A 12 5.18 -43.70 7.62
CA ASP A 12 4.34 -43.32 6.46
C ASP A 12 2.85 -43.24 6.85
N VAL A 13 2.40 -44.05 7.83
CA VAL A 13 1.04 -44.00 8.39
C VAL A 13 0.80 -42.75 9.24
N GLU A 14 1.76 -42.27 10.04
CA GLU A 14 1.60 -41.04 10.86
C GLU A 14 1.61 -39.75 10.02
N VAL A 15 2.42 -39.70 8.95
CA VAL A 15 2.44 -38.59 7.99
C VAL A 15 1.14 -38.50 7.22
N ARG A 16 0.66 -39.65 6.73
CA ARG A 16 -0.67 -39.75 6.15
C ARG A 16 -1.74 -39.42 7.17
N HIS A 17 -1.57 -39.76 8.46
CA HIS A 17 -2.57 -39.48 9.48
C HIS A 17 -2.86 -37.99 9.62
N ARG A 18 -1.88 -37.08 9.58
CA ARG A 18 -2.19 -35.63 9.72
C ARG A 18 -3.00 -35.08 8.56
N HIS A 19 -2.60 -35.41 7.33
CA HIS A 19 -3.37 -35.04 6.15
C HIS A 19 -4.72 -35.75 6.10
N ALA A 20 -4.76 -37.05 6.42
CA ALA A 20 -5.98 -37.87 6.46
C ALA A 20 -6.93 -37.48 7.59
N LEU A 21 -6.43 -36.91 8.69
CA LEU A 21 -7.20 -36.36 9.80
C LEU A 21 -7.61 -34.90 9.54
N GLY A 22 -7.19 -34.28 8.44
CA GLY A 22 -7.52 -32.90 8.09
C GLY A 22 -6.79 -31.84 8.91
N ILE A 23 -5.63 -32.17 9.49
CA ILE A 23 -4.79 -31.20 10.21
C ILE A 23 -4.00 -30.33 9.21
N THR A 24 -3.64 -30.88 8.05
CA THR A 24 -2.90 -30.17 6.99
C THR A 24 -3.55 -30.42 5.62
N ASP A 25 -3.72 -29.36 4.83
CA ASP A 25 -4.39 -29.44 3.52
C ASP A 25 -3.47 -29.88 2.36
N LEU A 26 -2.16 -29.93 2.58
CA LEU A 26 -1.18 -30.28 1.56
C LEU A 26 -0.77 -31.75 1.67
N ASP A 27 -0.64 -32.42 0.52
CA ASP A 27 -0.12 -33.79 0.45
C ASP A 27 1.41 -33.80 0.70
N PRO A 28 1.88 -34.32 1.85
CA PRO A 28 3.30 -34.31 2.19
C PRO A 28 4.13 -35.24 1.30
N LEU A 29 3.55 -36.33 0.77
CA LEU A 29 4.26 -37.30 -0.05
C LEU A 29 4.51 -36.75 -1.45
N ARG A 30 3.51 -36.09 -2.03
CA ARG A 30 3.65 -35.46 -3.36
C ARG A 30 4.77 -34.43 -3.40
N TYR A 31 4.97 -33.69 -2.31
CA TYR A 31 5.94 -32.60 -2.24
C TYR A 31 7.21 -32.94 -1.42
N ASN A 32 7.44 -34.21 -1.10
CA ASN A 32 8.60 -34.68 -0.32
C ASN A 32 8.81 -33.89 0.99
N LEU A 33 7.74 -33.69 1.76
CA LEU A 33 7.79 -33.05 3.07
C LEU A 33 8.14 -34.10 4.13
N LEU A 34 9.22 -33.87 4.88
CA LEU A 34 9.76 -34.85 5.83
C LEU A 34 9.10 -34.74 7.20
N PHE A 35 8.66 -35.88 7.76
CA PHE A 35 8.06 -35.95 9.10
C PHE A 35 9.05 -35.66 10.22
N GLU A 36 10.26 -36.19 10.08
CA GLU A 36 11.31 -36.13 11.09
C GLU A 36 11.76 -34.69 11.34
N ARG A 37 11.48 -33.80 10.39
CA ARG A 37 11.68 -32.35 10.56
C ARG A 37 10.64 -31.72 11.48
N PHE A 38 9.44 -32.29 11.53
CA PHE A 38 8.37 -31.89 12.45
C PHE A 38 8.54 -32.58 13.81
N LEU A 39 8.58 -33.91 13.85
CA LEU A 39 8.77 -34.70 15.07
C LEU A 39 9.94 -35.67 14.87
N ASN A 40 11.05 -35.40 15.55
CA ASN A 40 12.25 -36.21 15.43
C ASN A 40 12.19 -37.39 16.43
N PRO A 41 12.13 -38.66 15.96
CA PRO A 41 12.00 -39.83 16.84
C PRO A 41 13.23 -40.04 17.74
N GLU A 42 14.39 -39.51 17.36
CA GLU A 42 15.63 -39.62 18.11
C GLU A 42 15.78 -38.49 19.17
N ARG A 43 14.76 -37.61 19.29
CA ARG A 43 14.74 -36.51 20.26
C ARG A 43 13.41 -36.45 21.01
N VAL A 44 13.48 -36.55 22.33
CA VAL A 44 12.33 -36.24 23.20
C VAL A 44 12.20 -34.72 23.30
N SER A 45 11.35 -34.13 22.46
CA SER A 45 10.91 -32.75 22.58
C SER A 45 9.46 -32.64 22.18
N MET A 46 8.69 -31.82 22.91
CA MET A 46 7.32 -31.56 22.52
C MET A 46 7.29 -30.81 21.17
N PRO A 47 6.41 -31.20 20.24
CA PRO A 47 6.22 -30.47 19.00
C PRO A 47 5.54 -29.11 19.29
N ASP A 48 5.97 -28.07 18.58
CA ASP A 48 5.31 -26.76 18.55
C ASP A 48 4.23 -26.80 17.45
N PHE A 49 3.02 -26.35 17.77
CA PHE A 49 1.89 -26.34 16.83
C PHE A 49 1.45 -24.91 16.56
N ASP A 50 1.83 -24.43 15.38
CA ASP A 50 1.38 -23.15 14.82
C ASP A 50 0.24 -23.44 13.84
N ILE A 51 -0.95 -22.92 14.12
CA ILE A 51 -2.15 -23.10 13.29
C ILE A 51 -2.69 -21.73 12.91
N ASP A 52 -2.75 -21.48 11.61
CA ASP A 52 -3.33 -20.27 11.04
C ASP A 52 -4.86 -20.40 10.93
N PHE A 53 -5.57 -19.44 11.50
CA PHE A 53 -7.03 -19.30 11.42
C PHE A 53 -7.40 -17.98 10.73
N CYS A 54 -8.61 -17.95 10.15
CA CYS A 54 -9.28 -16.69 9.81
C CYS A 54 -9.34 -15.80 11.07
N GLN A 55 -9.00 -14.51 10.93
CA GLN A 55 -8.94 -13.58 12.07
C GLN A 55 -10.27 -13.49 12.82
N GLU A 56 -11.39 -13.45 12.10
CA GLU A 56 -12.73 -13.41 12.69
C GLU A 56 -13.13 -14.75 13.36
N GLY A 57 -12.57 -15.87 12.87
CA GLY A 57 -12.85 -17.21 13.39
C GLY A 57 -12.00 -17.61 14.59
N ARG A 58 -10.82 -16.98 14.77
CA ARG A 58 -9.85 -17.32 15.80
C ARG A 58 -10.43 -17.32 17.21
N ASP A 59 -11.14 -16.26 17.59
CA ASP A 59 -11.68 -16.13 18.95
C ASP A 59 -12.75 -17.20 19.23
N ARG A 60 -13.53 -17.60 18.21
CA ARG A 60 -14.49 -18.71 18.33
C ARG A 60 -13.79 -20.04 18.61
N VAL A 61 -12.63 -20.29 18.00
CA VAL A 61 -11.82 -21.49 18.27
C VAL A 61 -11.30 -21.47 19.70
N ILE A 62 -10.80 -20.32 20.18
CA ILE A 62 -10.35 -20.16 21.57
C ILE A 62 -11.49 -20.46 22.54
N GLN A 63 -12.69 -19.91 22.29
CA GLN A 63 -13.87 -20.18 23.12
C GLN A 63 -14.28 -21.66 23.09
N TYR A 64 -14.21 -22.31 21.93
CA TYR A 64 -14.46 -23.75 21.83
C TYR A 64 -13.47 -24.57 22.66
N VAL A 65 -12.17 -24.27 22.60
CA VAL A 65 -11.14 -24.95 23.40
C VAL A 65 -11.40 -24.73 24.90
N LYS A 66 -11.73 -23.50 25.32
CA LYS A 66 -12.13 -23.19 26.71
C LYS A 66 -13.35 -23.99 27.15
N GLY A 67 -14.38 -24.09 26.30
CA GLY A 67 -15.58 -24.87 26.59
C GLY A 67 -15.31 -26.37 26.67
N LYS A 68 -14.39 -26.89 25.84
CA LYS A 68 -14.07 -28.32 25.76
C LYS A 68 -13.18 -28.83 26.89
N TYR A 69 -12.15 -28.07 27.24
CA TYR A 69 -11.14 -28.49 28.24
C TYR A 69 -11.35 -27.85 29.62
N GLY A 70 -12.24 -26.87 29.73
CA GLY A 70 -12.56 -26.14 30.95
C GLY A 70 -11.87 -24.78 31.00
N ALA A 71 -12.59 -23.76 31.49
CA ALA A 71 -12.09 -22.39 31.56
C ALA A 71 -10.85 -22.25 32.47
N ASP A 72 -10.74 -23.08 33.51
CA ASP A 72 -9.61 -23.07 34.45
C ASP A 72 -8.33 -23.73 33.88
N ALA A 73 -8.46 -24.48 32.78
CA ALA A 73 -7.36 -25.24 32.16
C ALA A 73 -6.80 -24.54 30.91
N VAL A 74 -7.46 -23.49 30.42
CA VAL A 74 -7.14 -22.83 29.15
C VAL A 74 -7.00 -21.32 29.33
N SER A 75 -5.84 -20.80 28.96
CA SER A 75 -5.50 -19.38 29.08
C SER A 75 -4.67 -18.93 27.89
N GLN A 76 -4.59 -17.64 27.67
CA GLN A 76 -3.61 -17.07 26.74
C GLN A 76 -2.27 -16.82 27.43
N ILE A 77 -1.21 -16.59 26.66
CA ILE A 77 0.14 -16.30 27.18
C ILE A 77 0.30 -14.77 27.29
N ALA A 78 0.91 -14.26 28.37
CA ALA A 78 1.28 -12.85 28.41
C ALA A 78 2.46 -12.55 27.49
N THR A 79 2.46 -11.34 26.96
CA THR A 79 3.63 -10.74 26.33
C THR A 79 4.06 -9.53 27.12
N PHE A 80 5.37 -9.34 27.27
CA PHE A 80 5.90 -8.17 27.94
C PHE A 80 6.41 -7.20 26.88
N GLY A 81 5.70 -6.08 26.71
CA GLY A 81 6.13 -5.02 25.83
C GLY A 81 7.33 -4.31 26.46
N THR A 82 8.51 -4.41 25.84
CA THR A 82 9.71 -3.70 26.29
C THR A 82 9.83 -2.33 25.63
N MET A 83 10.53 -1.41 26.28
CA MET A 83 10.80 -0.09 25.72
C MET A 83 11.87 -0.17 24.62
N ALA A 84 11.42 -0.22 23.37
CA ALA A 84 12.30 -0.07 22.20
C ALA A 84 12.93 1.34 22.15
N ALA A 85 14.15 1.45 21.60
CA ALA A 85 14.94 2.68 21.48
C ALA A 85 14.12 3.94 21.13
N LYS A 86 13.32 3.87 20.05
CA LYS A 86 12.48 4.99 19.58
C LYS A 86 11.39 5.38 20.57
N ALA A 87 10.75 4.38 21.19
CA ALA A 87 9.70 4.60 22.17
C ALA A 87 10.27 5.21 23.45
N ALA A 88 11.42 4.71 23.92
CA ALA A 88 12.14 5.27 25.06
C ALA A 88 12.45 6.76 24.86
N VAL A 89 13.00 7.13 23.70
CA VAL A 89 13.27 8.55 23.37
C VAL A 89 11.99 9.39 23.36
N ARG A 90 10.90 8.91 22.76
CA ARG A 90 9.63 9.65 22.72
C ARG A 90 9.00 9.85 24.10
N ASP A 91 9.02 8.82 24.94
CA ASP A 91 8.40 8.90 26.25
C ASP A 91 9.24 9.73 27.23
N ILE A 92 10.57 9.60 27.21
CA ILE A 92 11.44 10.48 28.01
C ILE A 92 11.33 11.93 27.52
N GLY A 93 11.24 12.18 26.22
CA GLY A 93 11.03 13.53 25.70
C GLY A 93 9.73 14.15 26.19
N ARG A 94 8.65 13.37 26.30
CA ARG A 94 7.39 13.82 26.91
C ARG A 94 7.54 14.13 28.40
N VAL A 95 8.30 13.31 29.15
CA VAL A 95 8.55 13.54 30.57
C VAL A 95 9.40 14.80 30.81
N LEU A 96 10.32 15.10 29.89
CA LEU A 96 11.15 16.31 29.90
C LEU A 96 10.41 17.55 29.32
N ASP A 97 9.13 17.41 28.95
CA ASP A 97 8.31 18.46 28.32
C ASP A 97 8.91 19.05 27.02
N LEU A 98 9.62 18.20 26.27
CA LEU A 98 10.15 18.55 24.95
C LEU A 98 9.03 18.47 23.90
N GLY A 99 9.03 19.41 22.94
CA GLY A 99 8.01 19.45 21.89
C GLY A 99 7.98 18.17 21.03
N TYR A 100 6.78 17.66 20.73
CA TYR A 100 6.60 16.39 20.00
C TYR A 100 7.43 16.30 18.69
N ASN A 101 7.42 17.36 17.88
CA ASN A 101 8.13 17.38 16.60
C ASN A 101 9.66 17.32 16.78
N PHE A 102 10.18 17.91 17.86
CA PHE A 102 11.60 17.87 18.18
C PHE A 102 12.02 16.45 18.56
N THR A 103 11.30 15.84 19.51
CA THR A 103 11.58 14.48 19.99
C THR A 103 11.37 13.44 18.89
N ASP A 104 10.31 13.57 18.08
CA ASP A 104 10.07 12.68 16.94
C ASP A 104 11.16 12.81 15.88
N GLY A 105 11.70 14.02 15.67
CA GLY A 105 12.87 14.26 14.83
C GLY A 105 14.10 13.48 15.29
N VAL A 106 14.40 13.46 16.60
CA VAL A 106 15.50 12.66 17.16
C VAL A 106 15.21 11.15 17.03
N ALA A 107 14.00 10.70 17.39
CA ALA A 107 13.63 9.29 17.34
C ALA A 107 13.66 8.71 15.91
N LYS A 108 13.40 9.53 14.88
CA LYS A 108 13.47 9.12 13.47
C LYS A 108 14.90 8.83 12.98
N LEU A 109 15.92 9.40 13.61
CA LEU A 109 17.34 9.13 13.28
C LEU A 109 17.78 7.72 13.71
N ILE A 110 17.09 7.10 14.67
CA ILE A 110 17.41 5.73 15.09
C ILE A 110 17.09 4.76 13.93
N PRO A 111 18.06 3.97 13.44
CA PRO A 111 17.84 3.01 12.37
C PRO A 111 16.80 1.96 12.75
N PHE A 112 15.98 1.55 11.79
CA PHE A 112 15.07 0.42 11.97
C PHE A 112 15.57 -0.76 11.15
N LYS A 113 16.03 -1.81 11.83
CA LYS A 113 16.46 -3.07 11.20
C LYS A 113 15.45 -4.17 11.55
N PRO A 114 14.61 -4.62 10.61
CA PRO A 114 13.64 -5.68 10.87
C PRO A 114 14.34 -6.93 11.44
N GLY A 115 13.80 -7.48 12.53
CA GLY A 115 14.31 -8.70 13.17
C GLY A 115 15.61 -8.53 13.97
N LYS A 116 16.14 -7.30 14.12
CA LYS A 116 17.27 -7.01 15.01
C LYS A 116 16.89 -5.94 16.03
N HIS A 117 17.16 -6.22 17.29
CA HIS A 117 17.07 -5.21 18.34
C HIS A 117 18.19 -4.18 18.14
N VAL A 118 17.84 -2.93 17.83
CA VAL A 118 18.79 -1.83 17.72
C VAL A 118 18.76 -1.06 19.03
N THR A 119 19.89 -1.03 19.73
CA THR A 119 20.03 -0.21 20.94
C THR A 119 20.33 1.24 20.57
N ILE A 120 20.07 2.19 21.48
CA ILE A 120 20.44 3.59 21.26
C ILE A 120 21.96 3.71 21.06
N ALA A 121 22.76 2.92 21.79
CA ALA A 121 24.22 2.90 21.65
C ALA A 121 24.69 2.43 20.27
N ASP A 122 24.00 1.44 19.68
CA ASP A 122 24.29 0.99 18.32
C ASP A 122 23.85 2.03 17.29
N ALA A 123 22.68 2.65 17.50
CA ALA A 123 22.17 3.70 16.63
C ALA A 123 23.12 4.90 16.54
N MET A 124 23.74 5.30 17.66
CA MET A 124 24.74 6.39 17.69
C MET A 124 26.01 6.06 16.89
N LYS A 125 26.41 4.79 16.83
CA LYS A 125 27.56 4.36 16.01
C LYS A 125 27.22 4.29 14.53
N GLU A 126 25.99 3.96 14.20
CA GLU A 126 25.54 3.74 12.82
C GLU A 126 25.08 5.02 12.12
N GLU A 127 24.51 5.98 12.84
CA GLU A 127 23.97 7.25 12.31
C GLU A 127 24.78 8.46 12.83
N PRO A 128 25.71 9.01 12.01
CA PRO A 128 26.56 10.13 12.42
C PRO A 128 25.78 11.38 12.83
N LEU A 129 24.61 11.64 12.23
CA LEU A 129 23.80 12.80 12.57
C LEU A 129 23.22 12.70 13.99
N LEU A 130 22.91 11.49 14.46
CA LEU A 130 22.44 11.27 15.83
C LEU A 130 23.56 11.56 16.84
N GLN A 131 24.79 11.12 16.53
CA GLN A 131 25.97 11.41 17.34
C GLN A 131 26.29 12.91 17.38
N GLU A 132 26.24 13.58 16.22
CA GLU A 132 26.48 15.03 16.13
C GLU A 132 25.50 15.82 16.99
N ARG A 133 24.21 15.47 16.95
CA ARG A 133 23.19 16.12 17.78
C ARG A 133 23.38 15.83 19.27
N ASN A 134 23.81 14.62 19.62
CA ASN A 134 24.17 14.28 21.00
C ASN A 134 25.33 15.13 21.54
N ASP A 135 26.31 15.44 20.70
CA ASP A 135 27.53 16.15 21.12
C ASP A 135 27.33 17.67 21.14
N ASN A 136 26.48 18.21 20.26
CA ASN A 136 26.28 19.64 20.08
C ASN A 136 25.03 20.21 20.79
N GLU A 137 24.02 19.38 21.09
CA GLU A 137 22.76 19.82 21.71
C GLU A 137 22.62 19.21 23.11
N ASP A 138 22.74 20.05 24.16
CA ASP A 138 22.66 19.59 25.56
C ASP A 138 21.32 18.89 25.88
N GLU A 139 20.21 19.36 25.29
CA GLU A 139 18.86 18.78 25.45
C GLU A 139 18.80 17.36 24.86
N VAL A 140 19.42 17.13 23.71
CA VAL A 140 19.46 15.81 23.06
C VAL A 140 20.35 14.86 23.86
N ARG A 141 21.49 15.35 24.37
CA ARG A 141 22.37 14.55 25.24
C ARG A 141 21.64 14.04 26.47
N GLN A 142 20.96 14.92 27.18
CA GLN A 142 20.18 14.57 28.38
C GLN A 142 19.05 13.58 28.05
N LEU A 143 18.35 13.82 26.93
CA LEU A 143 17.30 12.93 26.44
C LEU A 143 17.81 11.52 26.15
N LEU A 144 18.91 11.39 25.40
CA LEU A 144 19.46 10.09 25.01
C LEU A 144 20.07 9.35 26.20
N GLU A 145 20.75 10.04 27.12
CA GLU A 145 21.31 9.40 28.32
C GLU A 145 20.21 8.79 29.19
N LEU A 146 19.12 9.51 29.42
CA LEU A 146 17.98 9.00 30.19
C LEU A 146 17.24 7.90 29.43
N ALA A 147 17.05 8.04 28.12
CA ALA A 147 16.42 7.02 27.28
C ALA A 147 17.21 5.69 27.29
N GLN A 148 18.55 5.75 27.27
CA GLN A 148 19.42 4.56 27.37
C GLN A 148 19.23 3.78 28.68
N ARG A 149 18.94 4.46 29.78
CA ARG A 149 18.74 3.80 31.09
C ARG A 149 17.41 3.05 31.19
N VAL A 150 16.43 3.43 30.38
CA VAL A 150 15.10 2.82 30.38
C VAL A 150 14.86 1.89 29.19
N GLU A 151 15.72 1.95 28.16
CA GLU A 151 15.69 1.03 27.03
C GLU A 151 15.73 -0.44 27.50
N GLY A 152 14.85 -1.27 26.92
CA GLY A 152 14.75 -2.70 27.22
C GLY A 152 13.96 -3.03 28.49
N LEU A 153 13.61 -2.05 29.33
CA LEU A 153 12.74 -2.30 30.49
C LEU A 153 11.32 -2.66 30.04
N THR A 154 10.65 -3.51 30.82
CA THR A 154 9.25 -3.87 30.61
C THR A 154 8.34 -2.68 30.89
N ARG A 155 7.48 -2.35 29.93
CA ARG A 155 6.58 -1.20 29.96
C ARG A 155 5.15 -1.59 30.35
N ASN A 156 4.65 -2.65 29.74
CA ASN A 156 3.27 -3.08 29.89
C ASN A 156 3.14 -4.60 29.71
N VAL A 157 2.07 -5.13 30.30
CA VAL A 157 1.61 -6.49 30.05
C VAL A 157 0.66 -6.43 28.87
N GLY A 158 0.97 -7.21 27.85
CA GLY A 158 0.12 -7.49 26.70
C GLY A 158 -0.28 -8.96 26.67
N MET A 159 -1.08 -9.30 25.66
CA MET A 159 -1.52 -10.66 25.39
C MET A 159 -0.83 -11.17 24.13
N HIS A 160 -0.34 -12.41 24.13
CA HIS A 160 0.24 -13.03 22.95
C HIS A 160 -0.84 -13.19 21.88
N ALA A 161 -0.63 -12.57 20.73
CA ALA A 161 -1.60 -12.55 19.64
C ALA A 161 -1.89 -13.94 19.03
N GLY A 162 -1.10 -14.97 19.37
CA GLY A 162 -1.36 -16.36 18.99
C GLY A 162 -1.45 -17.35 20.14
N GLY A 163 -0.90 -17.02 21.32
CA GLY A 163 -0.45 -18.03 22.27
C GLY A 163 -1.56 -18.50 23.16
N VAL A 164 -1.90 -19.79 23.08
CA VAL A 164 -2.89 -20.47 23.90
C VAL A 164 -2.22 -21.61 24.65
N LEU A 165 -2.51 -21.68 25.94
CA LEU A 165 -2.04 -22.72 26.84
C LEU A 165 -3.18 -23.67 27.18
N ILE A 166 -2.86 -24.95 27.19
CA ILE A 166 -3.79 -26.00 27.60
C ILE A 166 -3.07 -26.84 28.64
N ALA A 167 -3.53 -26.77 29.89
CA ALA A 167 -3.02 -27.57 30.99
C ALA A 167 -3.85 -28.87 31.16
N PRO A 168 -3.27 -29.94 31.72
CA PRO A 168 -4.01 -31.16 32.05
C PRO A 168 -4.96 -30.99 33.26
N GLY A 169 -4.85 -29.86 33.98
CA GLY A 169 -5.63 -29.51 35.16
C GLY A 169 -5.79 -28.00 35.28
N LYS A 170 -5.86 -27.45 36.50
CA LYS A 170 -5.96 -26.00 36.68
C LYS A 170 -4.64 -25.34 36.33
N LEU A 171 -4.69 -24.24 35.58
CA LEU A 171 -3.49 -23.48 35.24
C LEU A 171 -2.76 -22.93 36.47
N THR A 172 -3.51 -22.58 37.51
CA THR A 172 -2.96 -22.09 38.79
C THR A 172 -2.05 -23.09 39.50
N ASP A 173 -2.13 -24.38 39.14
CA ASP A 173 -1.24 -25.41 39.68
C ASP A 173 0.16 -25.35 39.03
N PHE A 174 0.29 -24.67 37.88
CA PHE A 174 1.52 -24.58 37.08
C PHE A 174 2.07 -23.14 36.99
N CYS A 175 1.20 -22.14 36.81
CA CYS A 175 1.60 -20.74 36.70
C CYS A 175 0.58 -19.76 37.31
N PRO A 176 1.04 -18.58 37.78
CA PRO A 176 0.13 -17.52 38.21
C PRO A 176 -0.56 -16.87 37.01
N LEU A 177 -1.79 -16.39 37.22
CA LEU A 177 -2.63 -15.78 36.18
C LEU A 177 -2.74 -14.26 36.40
N TYR A 178 -2.96 -13.54 35.31
CA TYR A 178 -3.20 -12.10 35.25
C TYR A 178 -4.52 -11.85 34.51
N THR A 179 -5.27 -10.83 34.94
CA THR A 179 -6.46 -10.34 34.23
C THR A 179 -6.41 -8.82 34.17
N GLN A 180 -6.82 -8.27 33.03
CA GLN A 180 -6.90 -6.83 32.82
C GLN A 180 -8.35 -6.37 33.00
N GLY A 181 -8.74 -6.10 34.26
CA GLY A 181 -10.12 -5.71 34.62
C GLY A 181 -11.11 -6.88 34.67
N ASP A 182 -12.38 -6.57 34.90
CA ASP A 182 -13.43 -7.58 35.14
C ASP A 182 -13.85 -8.35 33.88
N ASP A 183 -13.75 -7.74 32.69
CA ASP A 183 -14.03 -8.36 31.38
C ASP A 183 -12.77 -8.82 30.63
N GLY A 184 -11.59 -8.66 31.26
CA GLY A 184 -10.30 -9.06 30.68
C GLY A 184 -10.18 -10.58 30.59
N GLY A 185 -9.83 -11.09 29.41
CA GLY A 185 -9.46 -12.50 29.29
C GLY A 185 -8.30 -12.85 30.24
N VAL A 186 -8.36 -14.06 30.82
CA VAL A 186 -7.30 -14.57 31.70
C VAL A 186 -6.05 -14.92 30.88
N VAL A 187 -4.89 -14.43 31.33
CA VAL A 187 -3.58 -14.70 30.72
C VAL A 187 -2.60 -15.24 31.76
N SER A 188 -1.63 -16.04 31.32
CA SER A 188 -0.49 -16.47 32.16
C SER A 188 0.41 -15.28 32.49
N GLN A 189 0.94 -15.18 33.72
CA GLN A 189 1.98 -14.20 34.05
C GLN A 189 3.37 -14.58 33.51
N TYR A 190 3.57 -15.83 33.13
CA TYR A 190 4.79 -16.26 32.45
C TYR A 190 4.74 -15.94 30.97
N ASP A 191 5.90 -15.59 30.41
CA ASP A 191 6.07 -15.37 28.98
C ASP A 191 6.22 -16.70 28.22
N LYS A 192 6.51 -16.61 26.92
CA LYS A 192 6.63 -17.79 26.05
C LYS A 192 7.67 -18.79 26.57
N ASP A 193 8.86 -18.32 26.95
CA ASP A 193 9.99 -19.19 27.25
C ASP A 193 9.82 -19.82 28.65
N ASP A 194 9.31 -19.04 29.61
CA ASP A 194 9.04 -19.51 30.96
C ASP A 194 7.92 -20.57 30.99
N VAL A 195 6.87 -20.41 30.17
CA VAL A 195 5.79 -21.40 30.10
C VAL A 195 6.26 -22.74 29.52
N GLU A 196 7.11 -22.71 28.48
CA GLU A 196 7.70 -23.93 27.91
C GLU A 196 8.63 -24.61 28.92
N ALA A 197 9.41 -23.83 29.69
CA ALA A 197 10.30 -24.35 30.72
C ALA A 197 9.55 -25.06 31.87
N VAL A 198 8.33 -24.60 32.20
CA VAL A 198 7.44 -25.24 33.19
C VAL A 198 6.74 -26.49 32.63
N GLY A 199 6.88 -26.76 31.33
CA GLY A 199 6.41 -27.98 30.68
C GLY A 199 4.94 -27.95 30.23
N LEU A 200 4.33 -26.77 30.15
CA LEU A 200 3.01 -26.61 29.56
C LEU A 200 3.09 -26.65 28.03
N VAL A 201 2.08 -27.26 27.41
CA VAL A 201 1.98 -27.29 25.94
C VAL A 201 1.42 -25.98 25.44
N LYS A 202 2.16 -25.36 24.53
CA LYS A 202 1.78 -24.13 23.84
C LYS A 202 1.21 -24.46 22.46
N PHE A 203 0.13 -23.76 22.11
CA PHE A 203 -0.44 -23.73 20.77
C PHE A 203 -0.48 -22.29 20.28
N ASP A 204 -0.01 -22.02 19.07
CA ASP A 204 -0.15 -20.70 18.47
C ASP A 204 -1.33 -20.71 17.48
N PHE A 205 -2.44 -20.11 17.91
CA PHE A 205 -3.60 -19.83 17.06
C PHE A 205 -3.41 -18.47 16.41
N LEU A 206 -2.80 -18.45 15.24
CA LEU A 206 -2.44 -17.25 14.52
C LEU A 206 -3.65 -16.74 13.73
N GLY A 207 -3.89 -15.43 13.75
CA GLY A 207 -4.94 -14.81 12.95
C GLY A 207 -4.37 -14.30 11.62
N LEU A 208 -4.58 -15.03 10.53
CA LEU A 208 -4.05 -14.67 9.21
C LEU A 208 -5.11 -13.95 8.36
N THR A 209 -4.86 -12.69 8.03
CA THR A 209 -5.77 -11.87 7.20
C THR A 209 -6.06 -12.51 5.84
N THR A 210 -5.08 -13.19 5.24
CA THR A 210 -5.25 -13.90 3.96
C THR A 210 -6.35 -14.95 4.05
N LEU A 211 -6.44 -15.72 5.14
CA LEU A 211 -7.51 -16.71 5.31
C LEU A 211 -8.88 -16.04 5.42
N THR A 212 -8.96 -14.87 6.07
CA THR A 212 -10.19 -14.06 6.09
C THR A 212 -10.57 -13.59 4.68
N ILE A 213 -9.61 -13.15 3.87
CA ILE A 213 -9.83 -12.76 2.48
C ILE A 213 -10.35 -13.94 1.65
N LEU A 214 -9.74 -15.12 1.79
CA LEU A 214 -10.16 -16.33 1.08
C LEU A 214 -11.59 -16.74 1.48
N ASP A 215 -11.92 -16.74 2.77
CA ASP A 215 -13.28 -17.04 3.28
C ASP A 215 -14.31 -16.05 2.72
N TRP A 216 -14.04 -14.75 2.74
CA TRP A 216 -14.94 -13.76 2.14
C TRP A 216 -15.10 -13.93 0.63
N ALA A 217 -14.02 -14.23 -0.08
CA ALA A 217 -14.09 -14.51 -1.51
C ALA A 217 -14.96 -15.74 -1.80
N GLU A 218 -14.81 -16.84 -1.04
CA GLU A 218 -15.69 -18.02 -1.16
C GLU A 218 -17.16 -17.67 -0.91
N ARG A 219 -17.45 -16.92 0.17
CA ARG A 219 -18.83 -16.49 0.49
C ARG A 219 -19.44 -15.68 -0.63
N TYR A 220 -18.68 -14.76 -1.22
CA TYR A 220 -19.13 -13.97 -2.36
C TYR A 220 -19.38 -14.82 -3.60
N ILE A 221 -18.50 -15.77 -3.91
CA ILE A 221 -18.67 -16.71 -5.02
C ILE A 221 -19.95 -17.53 -4.84
N ARG A 222 -20.17 -18.11 -3.64
CA ARG A 222 -21.38 -18.88 -3.31
C ARG A 222 -22.65 -18.03 -3.40
N ARG A 223 -22.57 -16.76 -2.99
CA ARG A 223 -23.70 -15.82 -3.02
C ARG A 223 -24.08 -15.43 -4.45
N LEU A 224 -23.10 -15.22 -5.32
CA LEU A 224 -23.33 -14.79 -6.71
C LEU A 224 -23.64 -15.95 -7.66
N ASP A 225 -23.15 -17.15 -7.35
CA ASP A 225 -23.35 -18.34 -8.16
C ASP A 225 -23.98 -19.48 -7.33
N PRO A 226 -25.31 -19.64 -7.36
CA PRO A 226 -26.01 -20.70 -6.65
C PRO A 226 -25.54 -22.12 -7.01
N SER A 227 -24.95 -22.33 -8.20
CA SER A 227 -24.41 -23.64 -8.60
C SER A 227 -23.16 -24.03 -7.80
N LYS A 228 -22.53 -23.06 -7.12
CA LYS A 228 -21.33 -23.24 -6.29
C LYS A 228 -21.63 -23.23 -4.79
N ALA A 229 -22.88 -23.43 -4.36
CA ALA A 229 -23.25 -23.37 -2.94
C ALA A 229 -22.34 -24.20 -2.01
N ASP A 230 -21.94 -25.40 -2.43
CA ASP A 230 -21.06 -26.32 -1.67
C ASP A 230 -19.59 -26.30 -2.14
N TRP A 231 -19.21 -25.36 -2.99
CA TRP A 231 -17.85 -25.26 -3.53
C TRP A 231 -16.87 -24.66 -2.51
N SER A 232 -15.62 -25.13 -2.51
CA SER A 232 -14.52 -24.61 -1.68
C SER A 232 -13.20 -24.51 -2.44
N LEU A 233 -12.30 -23.64 -1.99
CA LEU A 233 -10.97 -23.45 -2.59
C LEU A 233 -10.11 -24.71 -2.57
N ALA A 234 -10.32 -25.60 -1.59
CA ALA A 234 -9.59 -26.86 -1.47
C ALA A 234 -9.75 -27.76 -2.71
N GLN A 235 -10.79 -27.54 -3.51
CA GLN A 235 -11.07 -28.29 -4.75
C GLN A 235 -10.30 -27.75 -5.97
N VAL A 236 -9.58 -26.63 -5.84
CA VAL A 236 -8.86 -25.98 -6.95
C VAL A 236 -7.63 -26.81 -7.36
N PRO A 237 -7.47 -27.14 -8.65
CA PRO A 237 -6.28 -27.84 -9.13
C PRO A 237 -5.05 -26.93 -9.11
N LEU A 238 -3.86 -27.50 -8.83
CA LEU A 238 -2.60 -26.75 -8.66
C LEU A 238 -1.77 -26.57 -9.94
N ASP A 239 -2.37 -26.84 -11.11
CA ASP A 239 -1.74 -26.78 -12.44
C ASP A 239 -2.47 -25.84 -13.42
N ASP A 240 -3.38 -24.99 -12.93
CA ASP A 240 -4.17 -24.07 -13.78
C ASP A 240 -3.31 -23.03 -14.52
N PRO A 241 -3.30 -23.02 -15.87
CA PRO A 241 -2.50 -22.09 -16.66
C PRO A 241 -2.86 -20.60 -16.48
N ALA A 242 -4.13 -20.30 -16.20
CA ALA A 242 -4.57 -18.91 -16.02
C ALA A 242 -3.97 -18.30 -14.74
N SER A 243 -3.91 -19.08 -13.67
CA SER A 243 -3.26 -18.72 -12.40
C SER A 243 -1.77 -18.45 -12.59
N PHE A 244 -1.05 -19.33 -13.30
CA PHE A 244 0.35 -19.07 -13.63
C PHE A 244 0.53 -17.86 -14.56
N SER A 245 -0.44 -17.52 -15.41
CA SER A 245 -0.38 -16.31 -16.24
C SER A 245 -0.33 -15.03 -15.39
N ILE A 246 -1.06 -14.99 -14.28
CA ILE A 246 -1.00 -13.86 -13.32
C ILE A 246 0.43 -13.69 -12.79
N LEU A 247 1.05 -14.80 -12.37
CA LEU A 247 2.42 -14.81 -11.84
C LEU A 247 3.46 -14.45 -12.91
N LYS A 248 3.38 -15.05 -14.10
CA LYS A 248 4.29 -14.80 -15.24
C LYS A 248 4.27 -13.34 -15.72
N LYS A 249 3.10 -12.69 -15.64
CA LYS A 249 2.94 -11.25 -15.95
C LYS A 249 3.34 -10.35 -14.78
N ALA A 250 3.66 -10.94 -13.62
CA ALA A 250 3.86 -10.24 -12.35
C ALA A 250 2.70 -9.32 -11.96
N ASN A 251 1.47 -9.74 -12.26
CA ASN A 251 0.24 -9.07 -11.86
C ASN A 251 -0.15 -9.47 -10.43
N THR A 252 0.75 -9.26 -9.48
CA THR A 252 0.67 -9.86 -8.14
C THR A 252 0.30 -8.88 -7.03
N VAL A 253 -0.26 -7.72 -7.34
CA VAL A 253 -0.93 -6.89 -6.33
C VAL A 253 -2.04 -7.71 -5.66
N ALA A 254 -2.09 -7.69 -4.33
CA ALA A 254 -2.95 -8.53 -3.47
C ALA A 254 -2.68 -10.05 -3.50
N VAL A 255 -1.69 -10.53 -4.27
CA VAL A 255 -1.32 -11.97 -4.26
C VAL A 255 -0.35 -12.21 -3.10
N PHE A 256 -0.78 -13.03 -2.14
CA PHE A 256 -0.11 -13.21 -0.86
C PHE A 256 1.39 -13.53 -1.03
N GLN A 257 2.24 -12.87 -0.22
CA GLN A 257 3.71 -12.91 -0.24
C GLN A 257 4.40 -12.41 -1.52
N LEU A 258 3.70 -12.26 -2.64
CA LEU A 258 4.28 -12.00 -3.96
C LEU A 258 4.11 -10.55 -4.45
N GLU A 259 3.79 -9.62 -3.56
CA GLU A 259 3.36 -8.26 -3.90
C GLU A 259 4.50 -7.27 -4.14
N SER A 260 5.67 -7.49 -3.53
CA SER A 260 6.76 -6.49 -3.56
C SER A 260 7.31 -6.28 -4.97
N ARG A 261 7.73 -5.04 -5.30
CA ARG A 261 8.26 -4.71 -6.64
C ARG A 261 9.44 -5.59 -7.05
N GLY A 262 10.34 -5.92 -6.13
CA GLY A 262 11.47 -6.77 -6.47
C GLY A 262 11.07 -8.24 -6.64
N MET A 263 10.06 -8.72 -5.91
CA MET A 263 9.46 -10.04 -6.16
C MET A 263 8.74 -10.09 -7.52
N GLN A 264 8.01 -9.03 -7.88
CA GLN A 264 7.42 -8.89 -9.22
C GLN A 264 8.48 -8.94 -10.33
N GLY A 265 9.63 -8.28 -10.14
CA GLY A 265 10.77 -8.37 -11.04
C GLY A 265 11.26 -9.81 -11.19
N MET A 266 11.50 -10.49 -10.07
CA MET A 266 11.89 -11.91 -10.05
C MET A 266 10.88 -12.78 -10.80
N LEU A 267 9.58 -12.60 -10.60
CA LEU A 267 8.55 -13.41 -11.25
C LEU A 267 8.59 -13.29 -12.78
N LYS A 268 8.87 -12.08 -13.29
CA LYS A 268 9.07 -11.86 -14.73
C LYS A 268 10.29 -12.62 -15.26
N ASP A 269 11.36 -12.72 -14.48
CA ASP A 269 12.57 -13.45 -14.89
C ASP A 269 12.40 -14.98 -14.76
N ALA A 270 11.77 -15.43 -13.67
CA ALA A 270 11.59 -16.85 -13.34
C ALA A 270 10.50 -17.52 -14.18
N GLN A 271 9.47 -16.77 -14.62
CA GLN A 271 8.33 -17.30 -15.38
C GLN A 271 7.75 -18.58 -14.79
N PRO A 272 7.25 -18.58 -13.53
CA PRO A 272 6.80 -19.79 -12.84
C PRO A 272 5.66 -20.48 -13.61
N ASP A 273 5.75 -21.79 -13.78
CA ASP A 273 4.82 -22.59 -14.58
C ASP A 273 4.36 -23.89 -13.90
N ARG A 274 4.80 -24.11 -12.65
CA ARG A 274 4.37 -25.19 -11.77
C ARG A 274 4.36 -24.73 -10.32
N PHE A 275 3.65 -25.46 -9.46
CA PHE A 275 3.50 -25.10 -8.05
C PHE A 275 4.84 -25.08 -7.30
N GLU A 276 5.75 -26.01 -7.59
CA GLU A 276 7.07 -26.12 -6.96
C GLU A 276 7.94 -24.88 -7.19
N ASP A 277 7.73 -24.16 -8.30
CA ASP A 277 8.44 -22.90 -8.54
C ASP A 277 7.99 -21.83 -7.55
N ILE A 278 6.70 -21.78 -7.18
CA ILE A 278 6.19 -20.82 -6.19
C ILE A 278 6.85 -21.10 -4.84
N ILE A 279 6.93 -22.37 -4.44
CA ILE A 279 7.61 -22.81 -3.20
C ILE A 279 9.07 -22.33 -3.20
N ALA A 280 9.78 -22.51 -4.31
CA ALA A 280 11.19 -22.13 -4.42
C ALA A 280 11.38 -20.61 -4.38
N LEU A 281 10.55 -19.84 -5.10
CA LEU A 281 10.67 -18.38 -5.17
C LEU A 281 10.39 -17.72 -3.81
N VAL A 282 9.39 -18.21 -3.08
CA VAL A 282 9.11 -17.78 -1.69
C VAL A 282 10.31 -18.06 -0.78
N ALA A 283 10.97 -19.20 -0.93
CA ALA A 283 12.14 -19.57 -0.12
C ALA A 283 13.42 -18.78 -0.48
N LEU A 284 13.60 -18.42 -1.76
CA LEU A 284 14.79 -17.76 -2.29
C LEU A 284 14.78 -16.24 -2.13
N TYR A 285 13.61 -15.59 -2.13
CA TYR A 285 13.50 -14.13 -2.07
C TYR A 285 13.70 -13.58 -0.66
N ARG A 286 14.92 -13.72 -0.13
CA ARG A 286 15.33 -13.20 1.18
C ARG A 286 16.81 -12.80 1.17
N PRO A 287 17.24 -11.84 2.01
CA PRO A 287 18.64 -11.45 2.10
C PRO A 287 19.55 -12.66 2.35
N GLY A 288 20.56 -12.87 1.49
CA GLY A 288 21.43 -14.06 1.50
C GLY A 288 21.24 -14.91 0.24
N PRO A 289 20.24 -15.79 0.15
CA PRO A 289 20.01 -16.64 -1.01
C PRO A 289 19.53 -15.89 -2.27
N MET A 290 19.24 -14.59 -2.19
CA MET A 290 18.86 -13.80 -3.37
C MET A 290 19.91 -13.85 -4.49
N ASP A 291 21.19 -14.01 -4.16
CA ASP A 291 22.26 -14.12 -5.16
C ASP A 291 22.17 -15.40 -6.01
N LEU A 292 21.39 -16.39 -5.57
CA LEU A 292 21.17 -17.66 -6.27
C LEU A 292 20.04 -17.58 -7.30
N ILE A 293 19.16 -16.57 -7.20
CA ILE A 293 18.00 -16.41 -8.07
C ILE A 293 18.40 -16.34 -9.56
N PRO A 294 19.43 -15.58 -9.97
CA PRO A 294 19.81 -15.52 -11.38
C PRO A 294 20.21 -16.89 -11.95
N SER A 295 20.96 -17.70 -11.19
CA SER A 295 21.34 -19.05 -11.60
C SER A 295 20.13 -19.99 -11.61
N PHE A 296 19.24 -19.90 -10.61
CA PHE A 296 17.97 -20.65 -10.59
C PHE A 296 17.16 -20.38 -11.87
N CYS A 297 16.99 -19.11 -12.25
CA CYS A 297 16.31 -18.73 -13.47
C CYS A 297 17.05 -19.22 -14.72
N ALA A 298 18.38 -19.06 -14.78
CA ALA A 298 19.17 -19.49 -15.94
C ALA A 298 19.07 -21.00 -16.19
N ARG A 299 19.18 -21.80 -15.12
CA ARG A 299 19.04 -23.27 -15.17
C ARG A 299 17.63 -23.70 -15.55
N LYS A 300 16.61 -23.07 -14.97
CA LYS A 300 15.20 -23.32 -15.35
C LYS A 300 14.98 -23.12 -16.85
N HIS A 301 15.54 -22.04 -17.40
CA HIS A 301 15.38 -21.68 -18.81
C HIS A 301 16.36 -22.38 -19.75
N GLY A 302 17.16 -23.35 -19.27
CA GLY A 302 18.15 -24.06 -20.08
C GLY A 302 19.31 -23.19 -20.59
N ARG A 303 19.52 -22.01 -19.98
CA ARG A 303 20.63 -21.10 -20.28
C ARG A 303 21.93 -21.46 -19.54
N GLU A 304 21.81 -22.22 -18.46
CA GLU A 304 22.91 -22.77 -17.66
C GLU A 304 22.68 -24.28 -17.49
N THR A 305 23.75 -25.08 -17.54
CA THR A 305 23.68 -26.53 -17.32
C THR A 305 23.36 -26.82 -15.86
N VAL A 306 22.41 -27.73 -15.61
CA VAL A 306 22.13 -28.24 -14.27
C VAL A 306 23.18 -29.27 -13.89
N GLU A 307 24.01 -28.95 -12.90
CA GLU A 307 24.99 -29.87 -12.34
C GLU A 307 24.51 -30.41 -10.99
N TYR A 308 24.66 -31.71 -10.79
CA TYR A 308 24.37 -32.40 -9.53
C TYR A 308 25.68 -32.86 -8.88
N PRO A 309 25.86 -32.70 -7.56
CA PRO A 309 27.09 -33.13 -6.89
C PRO A 309 27.34 -34.64 -6.97
N ASP A 310 26.26 -35.43 -7.05
CA ASP A 310 26.27 -36.88 -7.21
C ASP A 310 25.00 -37.32 -7.98
N PRO A 311 25.05 -38.33 -8.87
CA PRO A 311 23.88 -38.80 -9.60
C PRO A 311 22.71 -39.27 -8.71
N ARG A 312 23.00 -39.80 -7.50
CA ARG A 312 21.95 -40.30 -6.59
C ARG A 312 21.09 -39.21 -5.99
N VAL A 313 21.54 -37.97 -6.04
CA VAL A 313 20.86 -36.82 -5.41
C VAL A 313 20.06 -36.00 -6.42
N GLU A 314 20.14 -36.36 -7.71
CA GLU A 314 19.31 -35.78 -8.76
C GLU A 314 17.82 -35.80 -8.39
N PRO A 315 17.21 -36.90 -7.90
CA PRO A 315 15.77 -36.90 -7.55
C PRO A 315 15.37 -35.85 -6.51
N VAL A 316 16.28 -35.48 -5.62
CA VAL A 316 16.07 -34.51 -4.54
C VAL A 316 16.25 -33.07 -5.03
N LEU A 317 17.25 -32.84 -5.88
CA LEU A 317 17.61 -31.48 -6.35
C LEU A 317 16.97 -31.10 -7.69
N LYS A 318 16.33 -32.04 -8.39
CA LYS A 318 15.68 -31.80 -9.69
C LYS A 318 14.59 -30.74 -9.64
N GLU A 319 13.84 -30.67 -8.54
CA GLU A 319 12.80 -29.66 -8.36
C GLU A 319 13.36 -28.23 -8.24
N THR A 320 14.60 -28.08 -7.81
CA THR A 320 15.29 -26.79 -7.64
C THR A 320 16.46 -26.62 -8.61
N TYR A 321 16.45 -27.38 -9.71
CA TYR A 321 17.45 -27.29 -10.78
C TYR A 321 18.90 -27.40 -10.27
N GLY A 322 19.15 -28.34 -9.36
CA GLY A 322 20.49 -28.61 -8.80
C GLY A 322 20.94 -27.63 -7.70
N ILE A 323 20.14 -26.63 -7.36
CA ILE A 323 20.45 -25.66 -6.31
C ILE A 323 19.83 -26.12 -4.99
N MET A 324 20.61 -26.15 -3.90
CA MET A 324 20.07 -26.45 -2.57
C MET A 324 19.34 -25.23 -2.01
N VAL A 325 18.04 -25.38 -1.81
CA VAL A 325 17.15 -24.32 -1.29
C VAL A 325 16.56 -24.72 0.05
N TYR A 326 16.23 -26.00 0.22
CA TYR A 326 15.46 -26.47 1.37
C TYR A 326 16.32 -27.18 2.43
N GLN A 327 15.89 -27.10 3.68
CA GLN A 327 16.47 -27.85 4.80
C GLN A 327 16.29 -29.36 4.61
N GLU A 328 15.13 -29.75 4.07
CA GLU A 328 14.76 -31.13 3.77
C GLU A 328 15.69 -31.73 2.70
N GLN A 329 16.14 -30.93 1.72
CA GLN A 329 17.14 -31.36 0.75
C GLN A 329 18.48 -31.67 1.41
N VAL A 330 18.92 -30.85 2.38
CA VAL A 330 20.14 -31.12 3.18
C VAL A 330 20.00 -32.42 3.97
N MET A 331 18.81 -32.67 4.54
CA MET A 331 18.55 -33.92 5.28
C MET A 331 18.59 -35.15 4.35
N GLN A 332 17.95 -35.07 3.18
CA GLN A 332 17.97 -36.16 2.20
C GLN A 332 19.37 -36.39 1.61
N MET A 333 20.17 -35.34 1.41
CA MET A 333 21.59 -35.46 1.05
C MET A 333 22.38 -36.27 2.09
N ALA A 334 22.19 -35.94 3.37
CA ALA A 334 22.84 -36.65 4.47
C ALA A 334 22.42 -38.12 4.54
N GLN A 335 21.15 -38.41 4.27
CA GLN A 335 20.63 -39.77 4.22
C GLN A 335 21.21 -40.57 3.03
N ILE A 336 21.11 -40.03 1.82
CA ILE A 336 21.46 -40.74 0.58
C ILE A 336 22.98 -40.92 0.44
N ILE A 337 23.76 -39.87 0.75
CA ILE A 337 25.23 -39.89 0.60
C ILE A 337 25.90 -40.34 1.88
N GLY A 338 25.54 -39.76 3.02
CA GLY A 338 26.16 -40.03 4.32
C GLY A 338 25.57 -41.22 5.08
N GLY A 339 24.52 -41.87 4.58
CA GLY A 339 23.90 -43.02 5.25
C GLY A 339 23.25 -42.69 6.60
N TYR A 340 22.90 -41.42 6.85
CA TYR A 340 22.23 -40.98 8.07
C TYR A 340 20.79 -41.53 8.14
N SER A 341 20.28 -41.74 9.36
CA SER A 341 18.84 -41.76 9.59
C SER A 341 18.25 -40.36 9.34
N LEU A 342 16.95 -40.27 9.04
CA LEU A 342 16.29 -38.96 8.87
C LEU A 342 16.29 -38.14 10.18
N GLY A 343 16.19 -38.80 11.33
CA GLY A 343 16.35 -38.17 12.65
C GLY A 343 17.76 -37.60 12.88
N GLY A 344 18.79 -38.40 12.57
CA GLY A 344 20.18 -37.97 12.62
C GLY A 344 20.50 -36.85 11.61
N ALA A 345 19.85 -36.85 10.45
CA ALA A 345 20.00 -35.81 9.45
C ALA A 345 19.42 -34.46 9.91
N ASP A 346 18.33 -34.44 10.68
CA ASP A 346 17.85 -33.20 11.32
C ASP A 346 18.83 -32.69 12.39
N LEU A 347 19.47 -33.58 13.15
CA LEU A 347 20.51 -33.19 14.11
C LEU A 347 21.69 -32.50 13.39
N LEU A 348 22.14 -33.07 12.25
CA LEU A 348 23.17 -32.46 11.40
C LEU A 348 22.77 -31.05 10.95
N ARG A 349 21.55 -30.89 10.42
CA ARG A 349 21.03 -29.59 9.97
C ARG A 349 21.03 -28.57 11.11
N ARG A 350 20.67 -28.96 12.35
CA ARG A 350 20.73 -28.07 13.53
C ARG A 350 22.16 -27.69 13.88
N ALA A 351 23.10 -28.63 13.81
CA ALA A 351 24.51 -28.36 14.05
C ALA A 351 25.05 -27.33 13.04
N MET A 352 24.72 -27.49 11.76
CA MET A 352 25.05 -26.54 10.69
C MET A 352 24.46 -25.16 10.94
N GLY A 353 23.21 -25.08 11.40
CA GLY A 353 22.56 -23.80 11.73
C GLY A 353 23.21 -23.07 12.92
N LYS A 354 23.68 -23.81 13.93
CA LYS A 354 24.35 -23.23 15.12
C LYS A 354 25.83 -22.90 14.89
N LYS A 355 26.43 -23.39 13.80
CA LYS A 355 27.84 -23.16 13.42
C LYS A 355 28.84 -23.45 14.55
N LYS A 356 28.62 -24.51 15.32
CA LYS A 356 29.56 -24.92 16.38
C LYS A 356 30.73 -25.70 15.77
N PRO A 357 31.98 -25.21 15.83
CA PRO A 357 33.10 -25.83 15.12
C PRO A 357 33.35 -27.29 15.53
N GLU A 358 33.27 -27.59 16.82
CA GLU A 358 33.52 -28.94 17.35
C GLU A 358 32.47 -29.96 16.89
N GLU A 359 31.20 -29.58 16.86
CA GLU A 359 30.11 -30.46 16.42
C GLU A 359 30.16 -30.70 14.91
N MET A 360 30.52 -29.65 14.14
CA MET A 360 30.69 -29.75 12.69
C MET A 360 31.82 -30.72 12.32
N ALA A 361 32.94 -30.70 13.05
CA ALA A 361 34.05 -31.63 12.83
C ALA A 361 33.63 -33.10 13.04
N LYS A 362 32.87 -33.38 14.11
CA LYS A 362 32.34 -34.74 14.36
C LYS A 362 31.42 -35.20 13.23
N HIS A 363 30.50 -34.35 12.82
CA HIS A 363 29.55 -34.67 11.77
C HIS A 363 30.20 -34.86 10.40
N ARG A 364 31.30 -34.14 10.13
CA ARG A 364 32.09 -34.30 8.90
C ARG A 364 32.73 -35.70 8.83
N GLU A 365 33.32 -36.19 9.92
CA GLU A 365 33.86 -37.55 9.97
C GLU A 365 32.75 -38.61 9.79
N ILE A 366 31.62 -38.48 10.49
CA ILE A 366 30.48 -39.40 10.34
C ILE A 366 29.98 -39.42 8.89
N PHE A 367 29.88 -38.25 8.25
CA PHE A 367 29.46 -38.14 6.85
C PHE A 367 30.47 -38.79 5.90
N ALA A 368 31.77 -38.58 6.10
CA ALA A 368 32.83 -39.19 5.30
C ALA A 368 32.84 -40.72 5.42
N GLU A 369 32.69 -41.26 6.63
CA GLU A 369 32.60 -42.71 6.85
C GLU A 369 31.37 -43.33 6.18
N GLY A 370 30.22 -42.65 6.26
CA GLY A 370 29.01 -43.07 5.57
C GLY A 370 29.13 -42.99 4.05
N ALA A 371 29.71 -41.91 3.54
CA ALA A 371 29.98 -41.70 2.11
C ALA A 371 30.95 -42.75 1.54
N ALA A 372 31.96 -43.15 2.32
CA ALA A 372 32.89 -44.21 1.95
C ALA A 372 32.19 -45.57 1.79
N LYS A 373 31.25 -45.91 2.69
CA LYS A 373 30.40 -47.11 2.55
C LYS A 373 29.53 -47.07 1.30
N ASN A 374 29.19 -45.86 0.85
CA ASN A 374 28.43 -45.58 -0.36
C ASN A 374 29.31 -45.38 -1.62
N GLY A 375 30.60 -45.68 -1.54
CA GLY A 375 31.52 -45.70 -2.69
C GLY A 375 32.05 -44.33 -3.13
N LEU A 376 31.95 -43.27 -2.31
CA LEU A 376 32.58 -41.98 -2.60
C LEU A 376 33.99 -41.89 -2.00
N THR A 377 34.88 -41.15 -2.67
CA THR A 377 36.18 -40.77 -2.11
C THR A 377 36.02 -39.73 -1.01
N ARG A 378 36.98 -39.67 -0.08
CA ARG A 378 37.01 -38.67 0.99
C ARG A 378 36.95 -37.25 0.42
N GLU A 379 37.72 -36.97 -0.62
CA GLU A 379 37.75 -35.69 -1.33
C GLU A 379 36.35 -35.27 -1.82
N LYS A 380 35.62 -36.19 -2.47
CA LYS A 380 34.26 -35.88 -2.97
C LYS A 380 33.27 -35.73 -1.83
N SER A 381 33.41 -36.51 -0.75
CA SER A 381 32.55 -36.38 0.43
C SER A 381 32.76 -35.05 1.15
N ASP A 382 34.00 -34.56 1.26
CA ASP A 382 34.32 -33.28 1.87
C ASP A 382 33.81 -32.12 1.00
N GLU A 383 33.93 -32.21 -0.33
CA GLU A 383 33.35 -31.23 -1.27
C GLU A 383 31.82 -31.12 -1.11
N ILE A 384 31.11 -32.26 -1.03
CA ILE A 384 29.66 -32.28 -0.83
C ILE A 384 29.28 -31.72 0.54
N PHE A 385 30.07 -32.04 1.59
CA PHE A 385 29.82 -31.53 2.92
C PHE A 385 30.02 -30.01 3.01
N ASP A 386 31.07 -29.47 2.38
CA ASP A 386 31.32 -28.02 2.28
C ASP A 386 30.17 -27.31 1.57
N LEU A 387 29.65 -27.94 0.51
CA LEU A 387 28.47 -27.46 -0.20
C LEU A 387 27.27 -27.41 0.77
N MET A 388 26.97 -28.52 1.46
CA MET A 388 25.87 -28.58 2.43
C MET A 388 26.01 -27.52 3.53
N GLU A 389 27.20 -27.32 4.09
CA GLU A 389 27.48 -26.31 5.12
C GLU A 389 27.23 -24.88 4.61
N LYS A 390 27.69 -24.56 3.40
CA LYS A 390 27.46 -23.26 2.75
C LYS A 390 25.98 -22.98 2.57
N PHE A 391 25.19 -23.96 2.13
CA PHE A 391 23.76 -23.78 1.88
C PHE A 391 22.90 -23.91 3.12
N ALA A 392 23.29 -24.68 4.13
CA ALA A 392 22.52 -24.84 5.37
C ALA A 392 22.32 -23.50 6.11
N GLY A 393 23.27 -22.57 5.99
CA GLY A 393 23.12 -21.20 6.48
C GLY A 393 21.96 -20.42 5.84
N TYR A 394 21.54 -20.81 4.63
CA TYR A 394 20.45 -20.22 3.86
C TYR A 394 19.37 -21.24 3.47
N GLY A 395 19.31 -22.40 4.13
CA GLY A 395 18.29 -23.41 3.88
C GLY A 395 16.94 -22.96 4.46
N PHE A 396 15.86 -23.12 3.72
CA PHE A 396 14.51 -22.79 4.17
C PHE A 396 13.70 -24.05 4.49
N ASN A 397 12.74 -23.97 5.41
CA ASN A 397 11.87 -25.10 5.70
C ASN A 397 10.83 -25.25 4.58
N LYS A 398 10.88 -26.37 3.86
CA LYS A 398 10.01 -26.62 2.70
C LYS A 398 8.55 -26.77 3.10
N SER A 399 8.26 -27.42 4.23
CA SER A 399 6.85 -27.59 4.67
C SER A 399 6.15 -26.25 4.91
N HIS A 400 6.82 -25.30 5.55
CA HIS A 400 6.33 -23.93 5.76
C HIS A 400 6.20 -23.17 4.43
N ALA A 401 7.22 -23.28 3.56
CA ALA A 401 7.18 -22.66 2.24
C ALA A 401 6.02 -23.17 1.39
N ALA A 402 5.78 -24.48 1.39
CA ALA A 402 4.75 -25.13 0.59
C ALA A 402 3.34 -24.74 1.06
N ALA A 403 3.11 -24.71 2.37
CA ALA A 403 1.82 -24.28 2.94
C ALA A 403 1.50 -22.81 2.58
N TYR A 404 2.48 -21.91 2.68
CA TYR A 404 2.28 -20.49 2.35
C TYR A 404 2.21 -20.26 0.83
N ALA A 405 2.94 -21.05 0.03
CA ALA A 405 2.84 -21.05 -1.42
C ALA A 405 1.44 -21.49 -1.90
N LEU A 406 0.77 -22.37 -1.16
CA LEU A 406 -0.62 -22.76 -1.44
C LEU A 406 -1.56 -21.55 -1.34
N LEU A 407 -1.42 -20.73 -0.30
CA LEU A 407 -2.19 -19.49 -0.16
C LEU A 407 -1.86 -18.47 -1.26
N ALA A 408 -0.58 -18.35 -1.64
CA ALA A 408 -0.16 -17.53 -2.77
C ALA A 408 -0.78 -18.02 -4.09
N TYR A 409 -0.85 -19.33 -4.29
CA TYR A 409 -1.48 -19.92 -5.47
C TYR A 409 -3.00 -19.67 -5.48
N TYR A 410 -3.68 -19.89 -4.37
CA TYR A 410 -5.12 -19.63 -4.22
C TYR A 410 -5.48 -18.17 -4.48
N THR A 411 -4.70 -17.24 -3.95
CA THR A 411 -4.91 -15.80 -4.23
C THR A 411 -4.68 -15.46 -5.71
N ALA A 412 -3.68 -16.06 -6.37
CA ALA A 412 -3.48 -15.91 -7.81
C ALA A 412 -4.62 -16.53 -8.64
N TRP A 413 -5.14 -17.68 -8.24
CA TRP A 413 -6.27 -18.36 -8.88
C TRP A 413 -7.55 -17.53 -8.77
N LEU A 414 -7.85 -17.03 -7.57
CA LEU A 414 -8.97 -16.12 -7.34
C LEU A 414 -8.84 -14.85 -8.18
N LYS A 415 -7.65 -14.25 -8.26
CA LYS A 415 -7.42 -13.09 -9.12
C LYS A 415 -7.62 -13.40 -10.60
N ALA A 416 -7.30 -14.61 -11.06
CA ALA A 416 -7.50 -15.02 -12.45
C ALA A 416 -8.97 -15.32 -12.77
N HIS A 417 -9.70 -15.98 -11.86
CA HIS A 417 -11.01 -16.55 -12.14
C HIS A 417 -12.20 -15.80 -11.53
N HIS A 418 -12.01 -15.20 -10.35
CA HIS A 418 -13.02 -14.48 -9.55
C HIS A 418 -12.47 -13.13 -9.06
N PRO A 419 -12.04 -12.24 -9.98
CA PRO A 419 -11.30 -11.03 -9.61
C PRO A 419 -12.15 -10.04 -8.79
N ALA A 420 -13.46 -9.93 -9.06
CA ALA A 420 -14.34 -9.02 -8.31
C ALA A 420 -14.54 -9.46 -6.86
N GLU A 421 -14.82 -10.75 -6.65
CA GLU A 421 -15.00 -11.35 -5.33
C GLU A 421 -13.71 -11.26 -4.52
N PHE A 422 -12.58 -11.60 -5.15
CA PHE A 422 -11.26 -11.53 -4.54
C PHE A 422 -10.87 -10.11 -4.12
N MET A 423 -11.04 -9.16 -5.03
CA MET A 423 -10.60 -7.79 -4.80
C MET A 423 -11.55 -7.06 -3.85
N ALA A 424 -12.87 -7.34 -3.89
CA ALA A 424 -13.81 -6.84 -2.90
C ALA A 424 -13.47 -7.33 -1.48
N ALA A 425 -13.06 -8.61 -1.33
CA ALA A 425 -12.61 -9.14 -0.05
C ALA A 425 -11.32 -8.43 0.43
N ASN A 426 -10.32 -8.24 -0.46
CA ASN A 426 -9.10 -7.51 -0.12
C ASN A 426 -9.37 -6.05 0.29
N MET A 427 -10.17 -5.32 -0.49
CA MET A 427 -10.53 -3.93 -0.21
C MET A 427 -11.32 -3.81 1.10
N SER A 428 -12.17 -4.80 1.42
CA SER A 428 -12.89 -4.84 2.69
C SER A 428 -11.96 -5.01 3.89
N LEU A 429 -10.98 -5.90 3.80
CA LEU A 429 -10.03 -6.12 4.90
C LEU A 429 -8.99 -5.00 5.01
N ALA A 430 -8.81 -4.20 3.96
CA ALA A 430 -7.95 -3.02 3.94
C ALA A 430 -8.73 -1.70 4.11
N MET A 431 -10.03 -1.73 4.47
CA MET A 431 -10.90 -0.54 4.42
C MET A 431 -10.42 0.63 5.29
N ASP A 432 -9.72 0.35 6.38
CA ASP A 432 -9.16 1.35 7.30
C ASP A 432 -7.89 2.02 6.76
N ASP A 433 -7.24 1.41 5.75
CA ASP A 433 -5.99 1.87 5.14
C ASP A 433 -6.25 2.41 3.74
N THR A 434 -6.51 3.71 3.64
CA THR A 434 -6.87 4.33 2.36
C THR A 434 -5.77 4.29 1.31
N ASP A 435 -4.50 4.19 1.73
CA ASP A 435 -3.37 4.08 0.80
C ASP A 435 -3.37 2.69 0.15
N LYS A 436 -3.64 1.63 0.93
CA LYS A 436 -3.84 0.28 0.38
C LYS A 436 -5.08 0.20 -0.51
N VAL A 437 -6.21 0.77 -0.09
CA VAL A 437 -7.43 0.78 -0.92
C VAL A 437 -7.17 1.45 -2.26
N LYS A 438 -6.41 2.55 -2.29
CA LYS A 438 -5.99 3.20 -3.53
C LYS A 438 -5.18 2.26 -4.44
N ILE A 439 -4.18 1.55 -3.90
CA ILE A 439 -3.38 0.59 -4.67
C ILE A 439 -4.26 -0.52 -5.27
N LEU A 440 -5.17 -1.07 -4.47
CA LEU A 440 -6.12 -2.10 -4.90
C LEU A 440 -7.09 -1.57 -5.97
N TYR A 441 -7.53 -0.33 -5.84
CA TYR A 441 -8.38 0.35 -6.83
C TYR A 441 -7.67 0.57 -8.17
N GLU A 442 -6.40 0.99 -8.15
CA GLU A 442 -5.58 1.12 -9.36
C GLU A 442 -5.34 -0.24 -10.04
N ASP A 443 -5.17 -1.31 -9.24
CA ASP A 443 -5.09 -2.68 -9.76
C ASP A 443 -6.40 -3.15 -10.38
N CYS A 444 -7.57 -2.80 -9.80
CA CYS A 444 -8.88 -3.06 -10.41
C CYS A 444 -8.95 -2.49 -11.83
N LYS A 445 -8.58 -1.20 -11.99
CA LYS A 445 -8.58 -0.52 -13.29
C LYS A 445 -7.66 -1.22 -14.28
N THR A 446 -6.46 -1.57 -13.85
CA THR A 446 -5.46 -2.27 -14.67
C THR A 446 -5.95 -3.64 -15.14
N ASN A 447 -6.77 -4.32 -14.32
CA ASN A 447 -7.37 -5.62 -14.63
C ASN A 447 -8.72 -5.53 -15.38
N GLY A 448 -9.13 -4.33 -15.79
CA GLY A 448 -10.38 -4.10 -16.52
C GLY A 448 -11.63 -4.37 -15.67
N MET A 449 -11.57 -4.02 -14.39
CA MET A 449 -12.70 -4.09 -13.46
C MET A 449 -13.28 -2.69 -13.24
N ALA A 450 -14.59 -2.64 -12.99
CA ALA A 450 -15.29 -1.42 -12.62
C ALA A 450 -15.44 -1.34 -11.09
N VAL A 451 -15.15 -0.18 -10.51
CA VAL A 451 -15.44 0.10 -9.10
C VAL A 451 -16.45 1.24 -9.05
N LEU A 452 -17.67 0.91 -8.67
CA LEU A 452 -18.78 1.85 -8.56
C LEU A 452 -18.64 2.66 -7.26
N PRO A 453 -19.04 3.95 -7.26
CA PRO A 453 -18.98 4.78 -6.06
C PRO A 453 -19.87 4.25 -4.93
N PRO A 454 -19.61 4.70 -3.69
CA PRO A 454 -20.50 4.41 -2.57
C PRO A 454 -21.90 4.96 -2.89
N ASP A 455 -22.92 4.28 -2.39
CA ASP A 455 -24.32 4.65 -2.59
C ASP A 455 -25.12 4.25 -1.34
N ILE A 456 -25.88 5.18 -0.77
CA ILE A 456 -26.59 4.94 0.50
C ILE A 456 -27.66 3.84 0.36
N ASN A 457 -28.23 3.69 -0.83
CA ASN A 457 -29.30 2.74 -1.13
C ASN A 457 -28.77 1.38 -1.58
N CYS A 458 -27.56 1.31 -2.14
CA CYS A 458 -27.02 0.09 -2.74
C CYS A 458 -25.78 -0.48 -2.02
N SER A 459 -24.96 0.34 -1.38
CA SER A 459 -23.71 -0.11 -0.75
C SER A 459 -23.96 -0.78 0.61
N ALA A 460 -23.17 -1.80 0.91
CA ALA A 460 -23.08 -2.40 2.25
C ALA A 460 -21.95 -1.73 3.07
N TYR A 461 -21.69 -2.24 4.27
CA TYR A 461 -20.54 -1.83 5.08
C TYR A 461 -19.22 -2.16 4.38
N ARG A 462 -19.07 -3.42 3.95
CA ARG A 462 -17.91 -3.94 3.21
C ARG A 462 -18.01 -3.60 1.71
N PHE A 463 -16.89 -3.69 1.00
CA PHE A 463 -16.91 -3.71 -0.47
C PHE A 463 -17.54 -5.01 -0.94
N GLU A 464 -18.42 -4.93 -1.94
CA GLU A 464 -19.15 -6.09 -2.43
C GLU A 464 -19.04 -6.23 -3.95
N PRO A 465 -18.87 -7.45 -4.48
CA PRO A 465 -18.99 -7.70 -5.90
C PRO A 465 -20.47 -7.61 -6.32
N VAL A 466 -20.72 -6.98 -7.47
CA VAL A 466 -22.05 -6.77 -8.03
C VAL A 466 -22.33 -7.85 -9.08
N ALA A 467 -23.49 -8.50 -9.00
CA ALA A 467 -23.90 -9.48 -10.01
C ALA A 467 -24.06 -8.80 -11.37
N GLU A 468 -23.50 -9.42 -12.42
CA GLU A 468 -23.66 -8.92 -13.78
C GLU A 468 -25.01 -9.41 -14.36
N PRO A 469 -25.74 -8.58 -15.13
CA PRO A 469 -27.05 -8.94 -15.67
C PRO A 469 -27.05 -10.17 -16.60
N ASP A 470 -25.89 -10.51 -17.16
CA ASP A 470 -25.73 -11.62 -18.11
C ASP A 470 -25.42 -12.96 -17.43
N GLY A 471 -25.41 -13.01 -16.09
CA GLY A 471 -25.08 -14.20 -15.32
C GLY A 471 -23.62 -14.64 -15.43
N LYS A 472 -22.74 -13.81 -16.02
CA LYS A 472 -21.30 -14.09 -16.10
C LYS A 472 -20.58 -13.66 -14.82
N ARG A 473 -19.29 -14.02 -14.76
CA ARG A 473 -18.37 -13.66 -13.68
C ARG A 473 -18.39 -12.15 -13.43
N SER A 474 -18.57 -11.76 -12.18
CA SER A 474 -18.58 -10.36 -11.80
C SER A 474 -17.24 -9.69 -12.11
N ARG A 475 -17.29 -8.50 -12.70
CA ARG A 475 -16.13 -7.61 -12.88
C ARG A 475 -16.34 -6.24 -12.26
N THR A 476 -17.40 -6.13 -11.44
CA THR A 476 -17.86 -4.87 -10.89
C THR A 476 -17.91 -4.97 -9.38
N ILE A 477 -17.29 -4.00 -8.69
CA ILE A 477 -17.28 -3.89 -7.24
C ILE A 477 -18.04 -2.63 -6.85
N ARG A 478 -18.90 -2.72 -5.84
CA ARG A 478 -19.51 -1.58 -5.17
C ARG A 478 -18.65 -1.15 -3.99
N TYR A 479 -18.36 0.15 -3.89
CA TYR A 479 -17.64 0.72 -2.76
C TYR A 479 -18.39 0.48 -1.44
N GLY A 480 -17.69 0.04 -0.41
CA GLY A 480 -18.26 -0.15 0.93
C GLY A 480 -18.40 1.17 1.69
N LEU A 481 -19.52 1.40 2.36
CA LEU A 481 -19.75 2.60 3.17
C LEU A 481 -18.77 2.70 4.36
N GLY A 482 -18.25 1.56 4.85
CA GLY A 482 -17.28 1.53 5.95
C GLY A 482 -15.93 2.13 5.61
N ALA A 483 -15.56 2.20 4.33
CA ALA A 483 -14.29 2.76 3.88
C ALA A 483 -14.29 4.30 3.79
N VAL A 484 -15.40 4.96 4.10
CA VAL A 484 -15.49 6.43 4.10
C VAL A 484 -14.85 6.98 5.38
N LYS A 485 -13.90 7.92 5.25
CA LYS A 485 -13.23 8.52 6.40
C LYS A 485 -14.24 9.27 7.27
N GLY A 486 -14.32 8.87 8.54
CA GLY A 486 -15.23 9.49 9.50
C GLY A 486 -16.60 8.81 9.62
N SER A 487 -16.82 7.68 8.93
CA SER A 487 -17.93 6.77 9.23
C SER A 487 -17.47 5.67 10.18
N GLY A 488 -18.02 5.62 11.39
CA GLY A 488 -17.81 4.49 12.30
C GLY A 488 -18.68 3.30 11.90
N GLN A 489 -18.22 2.07 12.18
CA GLN A 489 -18.96 0.84 11.87
C GLN A 489 -20.41 0.87 12.38
N ASN A 490 -20.61 1.22 13.66
CA ASN A 490 -21.95 1.30 14.26
C ASN A 490 -22.87 2.29 13.53
N ALA A 491 -22.32 3.41 13.02
CA ALA A 491 -23.11 4.39 12.27
C ALA A 491 -23.56 3.86 10.92
N ILE A 492 -22.70 3.10 10.22
CA ILE A 492 -23.09 2.45 8.96
C ILE A 492 -24.08 1.32 9.20
N GLU A 493 -23.90 0.50 10.24
CA GLU A 493 -24.84 -0.56 10.60
C GLU A 493 -26.23 0.01 10.92
N GLU A 494 -26.30 1.13 11.64
CA GLU A 494 -27.56 1.85 11.90
C GLU A 494 -28.22 2.35 10.61
N ILE A 495 -27.45 2.88 9.66
CA ILE A 495 -27.94 3.29 8.34
C ILE A 495 -28.51 2.09 7.58
N LEU A 496 -27.80 0.97 7.57
CA LEU A 496 -28.22 -0.24 6.88
C LEU A 496 -29.51 -0.81 7.52
N ARG A 497 -29.62 -0.79 8.86
CA ARG A 497 -30.84 -1.16 9.57
C ARG A 497 -32.00 -0.24 9.19
N ALA A 498 -31.79 1.07 9.23
CA ALA A 498 -32.83 2.03 8.86
C ALA A 498 -33.31 1.81 7.42
N ARG A 499 -32.41 1.44 6.49
CA ARG A 499 -32.74 1.13 5.09
C ARG A 499 -33.63 -0.11 4.91
N GLU A 500 -33.73 -1.01 5.90
CA GLU A 500 -34.60 -2.19 5.81
C GLU A 500 -36.07 -1.81 5.59
N ASP A 501 -36.50 -0.63 6.06
CA ASP A 501 -37.86 -0.11 5.83
C ASP A 501 -38.10 0.40 4.39
N GLY A 502 -37.06 0.39 3.53
CA GLY A 502 -37.12 0.80 2.12
C GLY A 502 -35.97 1.76 1.72
N PRO A 503 -35.73 1.98 0.42
CA PRO A 503 -34.71 2.91 -0.04
C PRO A 503 -35.00 4.34 0.43
N PHE A 504 -33.96 5.11 0.72
CA PHE A 504 -34.07 6.51 1.08
C PHE A 504 -34.44 7.35 -0.15
N SER A 505 -35.46 8.20 -0.02
CA SER A 505 -35.93 9.06 -1.12
C SER A 505 -35.13 10.34 -1.25
N ASP A 506 -34.81 10.97 -0.11
CA ASP A 506 -34.11 12.25 -0.03
C ASP A 506 -33.32 12.39 1.29
N LEU A 507 -32.63 13.53 1.46
CA LEU A 507 -31.83 13.82 2.65
C LEU A 507 -32.68 13.95 3.93
N PHE A 508 -33.92 14.44 3.82
CA PHE A 508 -34.82 14.63 4.96
C PHE A 508 -35.40 13.29 5.41
N ASP A 509 -35.82 12.43 4.49
CA ASP A 509 -36.22 11.04 4.76
C ASP A 509 -35.08 10.27 5.44
N PHE A 510 -33.86 10.41 4.93
CA PHE A 510 -32.67 9.83 5.55
C PHE A 510 -32.48 10.30 7.00
N CYS A 511 -32.51 11.62 7.25
CA CYS A 511 -32.32 12.17 8.60
C CYS A 511 -33.47 11.83 9.57
N ALA A 512 -34.68 11.61 9.05
CA ALA A 512 -35.86 11.24 9.82
C ALA A 512 -35.79 9.79 10.33
N ARG A 513 -35.21 8.87 9.55
CA ARG A 513 -35.21 7.42 9.84
C ARG A 513 -34.02 6.92 10.66
N ILE A 514 -32.88 7.59 10.60
CA ILE A 514 -31.66 7.18 11.33
C ILE A 514 -31.66 7.64 12.80
N ASP A 515 -31.01 6.87 13.69
CA ASP A 515 -30.66 7.37 15.02
C ASP A 515 -29.48 8.36 14.94
N ARG A 516 -29.82 9.65 15.07
CA ARG A 516 -28.88 10.79 15.02
C ARG A 516 -27.88 10.82 16.18
N ARG A 517 -28.09 10.06 17.25
CA ARG A 517 -27.11 9.91 18.34
C ARG A 517 -25.93 9.03 17.92
N VAL A 518 -26.20 8.06 17.06
CA VAL A 518 -25.20 7.14 16.48
C VAL A 518 -24.63 7.75 15.20
N VAL A 519 -25.50 8.24 14.31
CA VAL A 519 -25.13 8.86 13.03
C VAL A 519 -25.08 10.38 13.18
N ASN A 520 -23.89 10.89 13.52
CA ASN A 520 -23.69 12.31 13.72
C ASN A 520 -23.55 13.08 12.37
N ARG A 521 -23.67 14.41 12.46
CA ARG A 521 -23.53 15.33 11.31
C ARG A 521 -22.25 15.11 10.49
N ARG A 522 -21.12 14.86 11.16
CA ARG A 522 -19.83 14.67 10.49
C ARG A 522 -19.84 13.41 9.61
N THR A 523 -20.50 12.35 10.05
CA THR A 523 -20.67 11.12 9.26
C THR A 523 -21.53 11.39 8.03
N VAL A 524 -22.65 12.11 8.17
CA VAL A 524 -23.52 12.47 7.02
C VAL A 524 -22.77 13.33 6.00
N GLU A 525 -22.06 14.37 6.46
CA GLU A 525 -21.25 15.21 5.57
C GLU A 525 -20.16 14.40 4.86
N ALA A 526 -19.49 13.47 5.55
CA ALA A 526 -18.47 12.61 4.94
C ALA A 526 -19.05 11.71 3.85
N LEU A 527 -20.23 11.12 4.07
CA LEU A 527 -20.94 10.30 3.09
C LEU A 527 -21.36 11.11 1.85
N ILE A 528 -21.83 12.35 2.03
CA ILE A 528 -22.14 13.24 0.90
C ILE A 528 -20.88 13.59 0.13
N ARG A 529 -19.78 13.96 0.81
CA ARG A 529 -18.49 14.26 0.16
C ARG A 529 -17.95 13.08 -0.65
N ALA A 530 -18.12 11.86 -0.13
CA ALA A 530 -17.76 10.60 -0.79
C ALA A 530 -18.65 10.27 -2.01
N GLY A 531 -19.82 10.90 -2.15
CA GLY A 531 -20.77 10.66 -3.22
C GLY A 531 -21.84 9.62 -2.94
N ALA A 532 -22.02 9.20 -1.68
CA ALA A 532 -23.02 8.21 -1.31
C ALA A 532 -24.48 8.65 -1.60
N PHE A 533 -24.71 9.96 -1.71
CA PHE A 533 -26.02 10.56 -1.99
C PHE A 533 -26.20 10.97 -3.46
N ASP A 534 -25.24 10.68 -4.35
CA ASP A 534 -25.30 11.13 -5.75
C ASP A 534 -26.50 10.56 -6.53
N SER A 535 -27.01 9.38 -6.13
CA SER A 535 -28.21 8.78 -6.71
C SER A 535 -29.52 9.45 -6.27
N ILE A 536 -29.50 10.09 -5.10
CA ILE A 536 -30.63 10.85 -4.55
C ILE A 536 -30.62 12.26 -5.12
N HIS A 537 -29.47 12.95 -5.07
CA HIS A 537 -29.34 14.31 -5.56
C HIS A 537 -27.92 14.57 -6.10
N PRO A 538 -27.75 15.02 -7.36
CA PRO A 538 -26.43 15.15 -7.99
C PRO A 538 -25.60 16.32 -7.45
N ASN A 539 -26.23 17.33 -6.84
CA ASN A 539 -25.54 18.49 -6.30
C ASN A 539 -25.12 18.28 -4.84
N ARG A 540 -23.87 17.80 -4.63
CA ARG A 540 -23.27 17.61 -3.30
C ARG A 540 -23.18 18.90 -2.47
N ALA A 541 -23.07 20.06 -3.11
CA ALA A 541 -22.97 21.35 -2.43
C ALA A 541 -24.28 21.71 -1.71
N GLN A 542 -25.40 21.59 -2.41
CA GLN A 542 -26.74 21.80 -1.85
C GLN A 542 -27.04 20.82 -0.72
N LEU A 543 -26.68 19.53 -0.90
CA LEU A 543 -26.85 18.52 0.14
C LEU A 543 -26.10 18.88 1.42
N ILE A 544 -24.81 19.24 1.34
CA ILE A 544 -24.01 19.62 2.51
C ILE A 544 -24.56 20.88 3.20
N ALA A 545 -24.94 21.90 2.42
CA ALA A 545 -25.55 23.11 2.96
C ALA A 545 -26.87 22.82 3.68
N SER A 546 -27.60 21.78 3.25
CA SER A 546 -28.90 21.39 3.79
C SER A 546 -28.85 20.39 4.96
N VAL A 547 -27.71 19.77 5.26
CA VAL A 547 -27.58 18.82 6.39
C VAL A 547 -28.08 19.40 7.73
N PRO A 548 -27.70 20.62 8.14
CA PRO A 548 -28.17 21.17 9.41
C PRO A 548 -29.70 21.29 9.47
N LEU A 549 -30.30 21.76 8.38
CA LEU A 549 -31.75 21.92 8.25
C LEU A 549 -32.47 20.57 8.31
N ALA A 550 -31.94 19.55 7.63
CA ALA A 550 -32.51 18.21 7.61
C ALA A 550 -32.45 17.53 8.98
N MET A 551 -31.34 17.67 9.70
CA MET A 551 -31.22 17.14 11.07
C MET A 551 -32.15 17.85 12.05
N GLU A 552 -32.28 19.18 11.95
CA GLU A 552 -33.18 19.97 12.80
C GLU A 552 -34.65 19.61 12.55
N ALA A 553 -35.07 19.49 11.28
CA ALA A 553 -36.43 19.06 10.93
C ALA A 553 -36.75 17.68 11.52
N ALA A 554 -35.79 16.77 11.49
CA ALA A 554 -35.95 15.43 12.03
C ALA A 554 -35.99 15.39 13.57
N ASP A 555 -35.29 16.31 14.26
CA ASP A 555 -35.40 16.52 15.71
C ASP A 555 -36.78 17.06 16.10
N GLN A 556 -37.28 18.05 15.36
CA GLN A 556 -38.64 18.59 15.57
C GLN A 556 -39.71 17.52 15.36
N ALA A 557 -39.60 16.71 14.31
CA ALA A 557 -40.53 15.62 14.03
C ALA A 557 -40.55 14.57 15.17
N SER A 558 -39.37 14.19 15.68
CA SER A 558 -39.27 13.24 16.80
C SER A 558 -39.84 13.80 18.11
N ALA A 559 -39.59 15.08 18.40
CA ALA A 559 -40.14 15.75 19.57
C ALA A 559 -41.68 15.84 19.51
N ASN A 560 -42.23 16.15 18.34
CA ASN A 560 -43.69 16.23 18.13
C ASN A 560 -44.36 14.85 18.26
N ALA A 561 -43.72 13.78 17.77
CA ALA A 561 -44.22 12.41 17.92
C ALA A 561 -44.26 11.95 19.39
N MET A 562 -43.29 12.37 20.20
CA MET A 562 -43.28 12.12 21.66
C MET A 562 -44.31 12.97 22.43
N GLN A 563 -44.89 13.99 21.79
CA GLN A 563 -45.87 14.92 22.37
C GLN A 563 -47.31 14.72 21.85
N ALA A 564 -47.62 13.64 21.13
CA ALA A 564 -48.95 13.41 20.55
C ALA A 564 -50.08 13.42 21.60
N GLY A 565 -50.65 14.61 21.79
CA GLY A 565 -51.80 14.93 22.60
C GLY A 565 -52.85 15.66 21.76
N LEU A 566 -54.04 15.06 21.68
CA LEU A 566 -55.37 15.60 21.34
C LEU A 566 -55.59 16.48 20.07
N PHE A 567 -54.56 16.91 19.33
CA PHE A 567 -54.70 17.79 18.16
C PHE A 567 -54.25 17.19 16.81
N ASP A 568 -53.90 15.90 16.75
CA ASP A 568 -53.41 15.23 15.54
C ASP A 568 -54.52 14.80 14.55
N MET A 569 -55.70 15.42 14.63
CA MET A 569 -56.84 15.19 13.72
C MET A 569 -56.85 16.27 12.62
N GLY A 570 -55.76 16.38 11.87
CA GLY A 570 -55.62 17.35 10.79
C GLY A 570 -54.56 16.91 9.80
N ASP A 571 -55.00 16.24 8.73
CA ASP A 571 -54.19 15.79 7.60
C ASP A 571 -53.61 17.00 6.85
N ALA A 572 -52.48 17.52 7.34
CA ALA A 572 -51.70 18.53 6.65
C ALA A 572 -50.63 17.81 5.81
N PRO A 573 -50.61 17.98 4.47
CA PRO A 573 -49.57 17.36 3.65
C PRO A 573 -48.21 17.87 4.13
N SER A 574 -47.27 16.97 4.36
CA SER A 574 -45.88 17.32 4.69
C SER A 574 -45.38 18.25 3.58
N ARG A 575 -45.18 19.54 3.90
CA ARG A 575 -44.47 20.43 2.99
C ARG A 575 -43.06 19.86 2.85
N GLY A 576 -42.74 19.34 1.67
CA GLY A 576 -41.37 18.89 1.38
C GLY A 576 -40.42 20.01 1.71
N HIS A 577 -39.46 19.75 2.59
CA HIS A 577 -38.45 20.73 2.93
C HIS A 577 -37.57 20.96 1.68
N GLU A 578 -37.48 22.21 1.23
CA GLU A 578 -36.62 22.56 0.09
C GLU A 578 -35.15 22.57 0.54
N LEU A 579 -34.27 22.06 -0.33
CA LEU A 579 -32.83 22.15 -0.13
C LEU A 579 -32.36 23.60 -0.23
N VAL A 580 -31.31 23.94 0.50
CA VAL A 580 -30.62 25.23 0.40
C VAL A 580 -30.07 25.39 -1.01
N ASP A 581 -30.36 26.53 -1.66
CA ASP A 581 -29.85 26.81 -3.00
C ASP A 581 -28.36 27.21 -2.95
N GLU A 582 -27.52 26.36 -3.53
CA GLU A 582 -26.07 26.52 -3.59
C GLU A 582 -25.57 26.02 -4.96
N PRO A 583 -24.68 26.77 -5.64
CA PRO A 583 -24.14 26.33 -6.92
C PRO A 583 -23.33 25.04 -6.77
N ALA A 584 -23.45 24.15 -7.76
CA ALA A 584 -22.69 22.91 -7.79
C ALA A 584 -21.17 23.18 -7.78
N TRP A 585 -20.44 22.36 -7.04
CA TRP A 585 -18.98 22.47 -7.00
C TRP A 585 -18.36 22.27 -8.38
N HIS A 586 -17.36 23.10 -8.69
CA HIS A 586 -16.48 22.84 -9.82
C HIS A 586 -15.67 21.55 -9.60
N GLU A 587 -15.23 20.94 -10.70
CA GLU A 587 -14.59 19.61 -10.71
C GLU A 587 -13.40 19.49 -9.75
N LYS A 588 -12.50 20.49 -9.72
CA LYS A 588 -11.37 20.52 -8.77
C LYS A 588 -11.83 20.39 -7.32
N ARG A 589 -12.83 21.18 -6.91
CA ARG A 589 -13.35 21.16 -5.54
C ARG A 589 -14.07 19.85 -5.24
N LYS A 590 -14.87 19.33 -6.18
CA LYS A 590 -15.54 18.03 -6.05
C LYS A 590 -14.54 16.91 -5.78
N LEU A 591 -13.45 16.85 -6.57
CA LEU A 591 -12.40 15.86 -6.41
C LEU A 591 -11.61 16.02 -5.10
N GLN A 592 -11.34 17.26 -4.67
CA GLN A 592 -10.68 17.53 -3.38
C GLN A 592 -11.52 17.09 -2.17
N GLU A 593 -12.83 17.34 -2.20
CA GLU A 593 -13.76 16.87 -1.16
C GLU A 593 -13.87 15.33 -1.18
N GLU A 594 -13.88 14.73 -2.37
CA GLU A 594 -13.85 13.27 -2.54
C GLU A 594 -12.57 12.66 -1.96
N LYS A 595 -11.38 13.22 -2.24
CA LYS A 595 -10.11 12.79 -1.64
C LYS A 595 -10.12 12.95 -0.13
N THR A 596 -10.75 13.98 0.40
CA THR A 596 -10.88 14.18 1.85
C THR A 596 -11.70 13.06 2.50
N ALA A 597 -12.76 12.61 1.83
CA ALA A 597 -13.64 11.56 2.33
C ALA A 597 -13.13 10.13 2.06
N LEU A 598 -12.50 9.86 0.90
CA LEU A 598 -12.08 8.52 0.46
C LEU A 598 -10.57 8.29 0.57
N GLY A 599 -9.77 9.34 0.71
CA GLY A 599 -8.31 9.30 0.66
C GLY A 599 -7.70 9.40 -0.75
N PHE A 600 -8.48 9.21 -1.81
CA PHE A 600 -8.03 9.29 -3.20
C PHE A 600 -9.17 9.75 -4.13
N TYR A 601 -8.83 10.04 -5.39
CA TYR A 601 -9.79 10.44 -6.43
C TYR A 601 -10.41 9.20 -7.09
N LEU A 602 -11.72 9.05 -6.95
CA LEU A 602 -12.50 7.93 -7.45
C LEU A 602 -13.22 8.26 -8.76
N SER A 603 -13.84 9.44 -8.84
CA SER A 603 -14.70 9.83 -9.97
C SER A 603 -13.96 10.36 -11.20
N GLY A 604 -12.68 10.75 -11.06
CA GLY A 604 -11.88 11.29 -12.15
C GLY A 604 -10.42 11.50 -11.74
N HIS A 605 -9.63 12.15 -12.61
CA HIS A 605 -8.26 12.53 -12.31
C HIS A 605 -8.17 14.05 -12.14
N LEU A 606 -7.41 14.55 -11.16
CA LEU A 606 -7.35 16.00 -10.90
C LEU A 606 -6.81 16.82 -12.08
N PHE A 607 -6.02 16.19 -12.96
CA PHE A 607 -5.58 16.80 -14.22
C PHE A 607 -6.75 17.10 -15.18
N ASP A 608 -7.87 16.38 -15.09
CA ASP A 608 -9.04 16.59 -15.96
C ASP A 608 -9.58 18.01 -15.84
N ALA A 609 -9.56 18.58 -14.64
CA ALA A 609 -9.95 19.97 -14.37
C ALA A 609 -9.12 21.01 -15.17
N TYR A 610 -7.91 20.65 -15.59
CA TYR A 610 -7.00 21.53 -16.34
C TYR A 610 -6.71 21.03 -17.76
N ARG A 611 -7.15 19.82 -18.12
CA ARG A 611 -6.74 19.09 -19.31
C ARG A 611 -6.97 19.90 -20.57
N ASP A 612 -8.17 20.43 -20.76
CA ASP A 612 -8.56 21.15 -21.98
C ASP A 612 -7.75 22.43 -22.20
N GLU A 613 -7.35 23.08 -21.12
CA GLU A 613 -6.54 24.30 -21.16
C GLU A 613 -5.06 23.97 -21.38
N VAL A 614 -4.51 23.07 -20.56
CA VAL A 614 -3.10 22.67 -20.60
C VAL A 614 -2.75 22.04 -21.94
N ARG A 615 -3.64 21.24 -22.54
CA ARG A 615 -3.39 20.57 -23.84
C ARG A 615 -3.31 21.54 -25.02
N ARG A 616 -3.74 22.80 -24.88
CA ARG A 616 -3.57 23.82 -25.93
C ARG A 616 -2.10 24.17 -26.15
N PHE A 617 -1.30 24.19 -25.08
CA PHE A 617 0.13 24.56 -25.12
C PHE A 617 1.09 23.41 -24.76
N VAL A 618 0.65 22.39 -23.99
CA VAL A 618 1.37 21.14 -23.71
C VAL A 618 0.70 19.97 -24.44
N ARG A 619 0.94 19.86 -25.75
CA ARG A 619 0.30 18.84 -26.60
C ARG A 619 0.75 17.41 -26.30
N MET A 620 1.96 17.23 -25.75
CA MET A 620 2.54 15.92 -25.45
C MET A 620 1.95 15.34 -24.16
N LYS A 621 1.44 14.11 -24.24
CA LYS A 621 1.02 13.32 -23.08
C LYS A 621 2.23 12.64 -22.43
N LEU A 622 2.17 12.37 -21.13
CA LEU A 622 3.25 11.68 -20.43
C LEU A 622 3.48 10.25 -20.94
N ALA A 623 2.40 9.54 -21.32
CA ALA A 623 2.51 8.21 -21.94
C ALA A 623 3.27 8.21 -23.28
N ASP A 624 3.21 9.32 -24.02
CA ASP A 624 3.85 9.47 -25.34
C ASP A 624 5.23 10.14 -25.24
N LEU A 625 5.72 10.38 -24.02
CA LEU A 625 7.01 11.02 -23.79
C LEU A 625 8.12 10.16 -24.39
N LYS A 626 9.05 10.79 -25.11
CA LYS A 626 10.23 10.16 -25.70
C LYS A 626 11.48 10.91 -25.28
N GLU A 627 12.62 10.23 -25.33
CA GLU A 627 13.92 10.83 -25.06
C GLU A 627 14.15 12.08 -25.92
N GLY A 628 14.71 13.12 -25.30
CA GLY A 628 15.00 14.38 -25.96
C GLY A 628 15.23 15.53 -25.00
N ARG A 629 15.80 16.62 -25.53
CA ARG A 629 15.97 17.90 -24.81
C ARG A 629 14.78 18.82 -25.09
N ASP A 630 14.63 19.81 -24.23
CA ASP A 630 13.67 20.91 -24.37
C ASP A 630 12.21 20.44 -24.56
N LYS A 631 11.83 19.43 -23.78
CA LYS A 631 10.46 18.91 -23.74
C LYS A 631 9.67 19.70 -22.70
N LEU A 632 8.39 19.96 -23.01
CA LEU A 632 7.44 20.57 -22.10
C LEU A 632 6.46 19.47 -21.66
N VAL A 633 6.35 19.25 -20.36
CA VAL A 633 5.42 18.27 -19.78
C VAL A 633 4.64 18.91 -18.65
N ALA A 634 3.42 18.40 -18.42
CA ALA A 634 2.54 18.89 -17.39
C ALA A 634 1.76 17.74 -16.76
N GLY A 635 1.50 17.86 -15.47
CA GLY A 635 0.68 16.91 -14.71
C GLY A 635 0.52 17.37 -13.27
N ILE A 636 -0.24 16.60 -12.51
CA ILE A 636 -0.46 16.79 -11.08
C ILE A 636 0.68 16.11 -10.31
N ILE A 637 1.18 16.77 -9.27
CA ILE A 637 2.17 16.18 -8.36
C ILE A 637 1.47 15.13 -7.50
N ALA A 638 1.77 13.85 -7.76
CA ALA A 638 1.22 12.71 -7.03
C ALA A 638 2.00 12.37 -5.75
N SER A 639 3.32 12.60 -5.74
CA SER A 639 4.16 12.44 -4.54
C SER A 639 5.46 13.24 -4.65
N LEU A 640 6.05 13.55 -3.50
CA LEU A 640 7.31 14.27 -3.38
C LEU A 640 8.28 13.50 -2.48
N ARG A 641 9.49 13.20 -2.99
CA ARG A 641 10.58 12.63 -2.18
C ARG A 641 11.83 13.50 -2.28
N THR A 642 12.46 13.77 -1.15
CA THR A 642 13.76 14.46 -1.13
C THR A 642 14.88 13.43 -0.97
N GLN A 643 15.92 13.55 -1.78
CA GLN A 643 17.11 12.71 -1.73
C GLN A 643 18.35 13.58 -1.53
N MET A 644 19.26 13.16 -0.66
CA MET A 644 20.55 13.82 -0.51
C MET A 644 21.52 13.24 -1.53
N THR A 645 22.20 14.11 -2.29
CA THR A 645 23.23 13.71 -3.26
C THR A 645 24.56 14.42 -2.96
N GLN A 646 25.66 13.97 -3.57
CA GLN A 646 26.96 14.65 -3.45
C GLN A 646 26.94 16.12 -3.89
N ARG A 647 25.94 16.54 -4.68
CA ARG A 647 25.74 17.91 -5.16
C ARG A 647 24.71 18.70 -4.36
N GLY A 648 24.28 18.17 -3.21
CA GLY A 648 23.26 18.77 -2.35
C GLY A 648 21.89 18.11 -2.45
N LYS A 649 20.88 18.79 -1.91
CA LYS A 649 19.50 18.31 -1.82
C LYS A 649 18.83 18.28 -3.20
N MET A 650 18.20 17.16 -3.52
CA MET A 650 17.45 16.94 -4.76
C MET A 650 16.01 16.60 -4.40
N LEU A 651 15.06 17.12 -5.16
CA LEU A 651 13.66 16.74 -5.07
C LEU A 651 13.31 15.85 -6.26
N ILE A 652 12.62 14.75 -6.00
CA ILE A 652 12.02 13.90 -7.03
C ILE A 652 10.51 13.94 -6.84
N ALA A 653 9.82 14.46 -7.83
CA ALA A 653 8.36 14.55 -7.88
C ALA A 653 7.83 13.49 -8.85
N LEU A 654 6.81 12.73 -8.45
CA LEU A 654 6.06 11.88 -9.38
C LEU A 654 4.92 12.72 -9.97
N VAL A 655 4.93 12.93 -11.28
CA VAL A 655 3.94 13.74 -11.98
C VAL A 655 3.02 12.83 -12.80
N ASP A 656 1.71 13.03 -12.69
CA ASP A 656 0.67 12.23 -13.34
C ASP A 656 -0.31 13.12 -14.15
N ASP A 657 -0.60 12.76 -15.39
CA ASP A 657 -1.55 13.47 -16.27
C ASP A 657 -2.81 12.65 -16.61
N GLY A 658 -3.02 11.54 -15.90
CA GLY A 658 -4.06 10.55 -16.12
C GLY A 658 -3.82 9.63 -17.32
N THR A 659 -2.76 9.85 -18.11
CA THR A 659 -2.36 8.97 -19.22
C THR A 659 -1.10 8.18 -18.88
N GLY A 660 -0.21 8.74 -18.06
CA GLY A 660 0.97 8.05 -17.55
C GLY A 660 1.62 8.85 -16.43
N GLN A 661 2.56 8.20 -15.72
CA GLN A 661 3.33 8.80 -14.64
C GLN A 661 4.79 8.98 -15.06
N CYS A 662 5.42 10.08 -14.63
CA CYS A 662 6.82 10.35 -14.89
C CYS A 662 7.53 10.86 -13.63
N GLU A 663 8.69 10.29 -13.31
CA GLU A 663 9.55 10.81 -12.25
C GLU A 663 10.33 12.03 -12.77
N VAL A 664 10.05 13.17 -12.12
CA VAL A 664 10.61 14.48 -12.43
C VAL A 664 11.64 14.83 -11.35
N THR A 665 12.90 14.96 -11.76
CA THR A 665 14.03 15.30 -10.91
C THR A 665 14.31 16.80 -10.96
N VAL A 666 14.27 17.44 -9.80
CA VAL A 666 14.50 18.87 -9.61
C VAL A 666 15.74 19.07 -8.74
N PHE A 667 16.75 19.73 -9.29
CA PHE A 667 17.96 20.09 -8.56
C PHE A 667 17.74 21.27 -7.60
N ASN A 668 18.63 21.41 -6.62
CA ASN A 668 18.50 22.35 -5.51
C ASN A 668 18.18 23.79 -5.94
N GLU A 669 18.83 24.29 -6.99
CA GLU A 669 18.64 25.66 -7.50
C GLU A 669 17.19 25.94 -7.90
N GLN A 670 16.58 25.02 -8.66
CA GLN A 670 15.18 25.15 -9.10
C GLN A 670 14.19 24.88 -7.97
N TYR A 671 14.56 23.99 -7.03
CA TYR A 671 13.72 23.65 -5.89
C TYR A 671 13.60 24.80 -4.90
N GLU A 672 14.70 25.39 -4.45
CA GLU A 672 14.68 26.50 -3.48
C GLU A 672 14.01 27.75 -4.07
N ALA A 673 14.24 28.05 -5.36
CA ALA A 673 13.61 29.18 -6.02
C ALA A 673 12.08 29.05 -6.18
N ASN A 674 11.55 27.82 -6.22
CA ASN A 674 10.13 27.55 -6.51
C ASN A 674 9.44 26.67 -5.45
N LYS A 675 9.93 26.71 -4.21
CA LYS A 675 9.48 25.83 -3.11
C LYS A 675 7.96 25.82 -2.91
N ALA A 676 7.28 26.94 -3.14
CA ALA A 676 5.83 27.06 -3.01
C ALA A 676 5.03 26.23 -4.04
N LEU A 677 5.63 25.91 -5.20
CA LEU A 677 4.99 25.16 -6.28
C LEU A 677 5.03 23.65 -6.08
N PHE A 678 5.96 23.16 -5.24
CA PHE A 678 6.11 21.74 -4.98
C PHE A 678 5.23 21.31 -3.82
N LYS A 679 3.93 21.15 -4.12
CA LYS A 679 2.93 20.60 -3.21
C LYS A 679 2.18 19.47 -3.91
N GLU A 680 1.80 18.44 -3.16
CA GLU A 680 0.94 17.39 -3.70
C GLU A 680 -0.42 17.98 -4.14
N ASP A 681 -1.05 17.35 -5.14
CA ASP A 681 -2.30 17.78 -5.76
C ASP A 681 -2.25 19.12 -6.53
N GLU A 682 -1.09 19.74 -6.66
CA GLU A 682 -0.94 20.94 -7.50
C GLU A 682 -0.49 20.60 -8.92
N LEU A 683 -0.95 21.41 -9.86
CA LEU A 683 -0.55 21.33 -11.26
C LEU A 683 0.88 21.86 -11.42
N LEU A 684 1.73 21.04 -12.02
CA LEU A 684 3.11 21.38 -12.31
C LEU A 684 3.34 21.33 -13.82
N VAL A 685 3.86 22.41 -14.38
CA VAL A 685 4.33 22.49 -15.77
C VAL A 685 5.84 22.63 -15.75
N VAL A 686 6.56 21.69 -16.35
CA VAL A 686 8.04 21.70 -16.37
C VAL A 686 8.59 21.59 -17.79
N GLN A 687 9.67 22.31 -18.01
CA GLN A 687 10.48 22.26 -19.23
C GLN A 687 11.83 21.65 -18.89
N GLY A 688 12.31 20.72 -19.72
CA GLY A 688 13.58 20.04 -19.44
C GLY A 688 13.93 18.89 -20.36
N GLN A 689 14.77 17.98 -19.86
CA GLN A 689 15.32 16.85 -20.62
C GLN A 689 14.74 15.51 -20.15
N ALA A 690 14.18 14.74 -21.09
CA ALA A 690 13.79 13.36 -20.88
C ALA A 690 14.96 12.43 -21.23
N ARG A 691 15.32 11.51 -20.33
CA ARG A 691 16.33 10.45 -20.54
C ARG A 691 15.75 9.08 -20.18
N ASN A 692 16.16 8.06 -20.91
CA ASN A 692 15.77 6.69 -20.61
C ASN A 692 16.57 6.16 -19.41
N ASP A 693 15.89 5.57 -18.43
CA ASP A 693 16.51 4.95 -17.27
C ASP A 693 16.57 3.43 -17.48
N ALA A 694 17.76 2.92 -17.80
CA ALA A 694 18.00 1.51 -18.08
C ALA A 694 17.68 0.58 -16.89
N PHE A 695 17.61 1.11 -15.65
CA PHE A 695 17.35 0.32 -14.45
C PHE A 695 15.85 0.16 -14.15
N THR A 696 15.05 1.19 -14.40
CA THR A 696 13.60 1.18 -14.15
C THR A 696 12.78 0.87 -15.40
N GLY A 697 13.39 0.92 -16.59
CA GLY A 697 12.71 0.76 -17.87
C GLY A 697 11.77 1.93 -18.20
N GLY A 698 11.88 3.05 -17.48
CA GLY A 698 11.04 4.24 -17.61
C GLY A 698 11.82 5.48 -18.02
N ILE A 699 11.10 6.57 -18.29
CA ILE A 699 11.70 7.86 -18.64
C ILE A 699 11.86 8.70 -17.38
N ARG A 700 13.10 9.12 -17.10
CA ARG A 700 13.41 10.10 -16.07
C ARG A 700 13.48 11.48 -16.69
N PHE A 701 12.77 12.44 -16.11
CA PHE A 701 12.75 13.82 -16.58
C PHE A 701 13.59 14.71 -15.66
N THR A 702 14.53 15.47 -16.21
CA THR A 702 15.33 16.45 -15.46
C THR A 702 14.83 17.85 -15.77
N VAL A 703 14.52 18.63 -14.74
CA VAL A 703 13.89 19.95 -14.88
C VAL A 703 14.91 21.06 -15.04
N ASP A 704 14.72 21.87 -16.09
CA ASP A 704 15.46 23.11 -16.33
C ASP A 704 14.63 24.34 -15.89
N SER A 705 13.30 24.30 -16.04
CA SER A 705 12.40 25.38 -15.65
C SER A 705 11.05 24.86 -15.14
N VAL A 706 10.49 25.53 -14.13
CA VAL A 706 9.23 25.19 -13.46
C VAL A 706 8.24 26.34 -13.60
N MET A 707 6.99 26.01 -13.90
CA MET A 707 5.88 26.96 -14.04
C MET A 707 4.62 26.39 -13.37
N ASP A 708 3.85 27.28 -12.76
CA ASP A 708 2.44 27.04 -12.43
C ASP A 708 1.56 27.41 -13.63
N LEU A 709 0.24 27.26 -13.50
CA LEU A 709 -0.70 27.60 -14.56
C LEU A 709 -0.71 29.10 -14.87
N GLU A 710 -0.57 29.97 -13.87
CA GLU A 710 -0.58 31.43 -14.05
C GLU A 710 0.64 31.90 -14.89
N ARG A 711 1.83 31.39 -14.57
CA ARG A 711 3.06 31.64 -15.33
C ARG A 711 2.96 31.02 -16.72
N ALA A 712 2.40 29.82 -16.85
CA ALA A 712 2.19 29.18 -18.15
C ALA A 712 1.24 30.00 -19.03
N ARG A 713 0.11 30.50 -18.48
CA ARG A 713 -0.80 31.42 -19.17
C ARG A 713 -0.08 32.69 -19.60
N SER A 714 0.69 33.31 -18.72
CA SER A 714 1.42 34.55 -19.05
C SER A 714 2.48 34.35 -20.14
N ARG A 715 3.05 33.16 -20.26
CA ARG A 715 4.10 32.83 -21.24
C ARG A 715 3.54 32.38 -22.59
N TYR A 716 2.48 31.58 -22.59
CA TYR A 716 1.96 30.94 -23.80
C TYR A 716 0.65 31.55 -24.31
N ALA A 717 -0.08 32.33 -23.51
CA ALA A 717 -1.31 32.98 -23.95
C ALA A 717 -1.04 34.35 -24.60
N GLN A 718 -1.83 34.68 -25.62
CA GLN A 718 -1.77 35.94 -26.35
C GLN A 718 -2.71 37.01 -25.78
N ALA A 719 -3.93 36.60 -25.41
CA ALA A 719 -4.94 37.49 -24.81
C ALA A 719 -6.06 36.75 -24.07
N VAL A 720 -6.75 37.43 -23.15
CA VAL A 720 -8.08 37.05 -22.64
C VAL A 720 -9.13 37.72 -23.50
N LYS A 721 -9.98 36.94 -24.15
CA LYS A 721 -11.05 37.40 -25.03
C LYS A 721 -12.39 37.38 -24.29
N VAL A 722 -13.07 38.52 -24.24
CA VAL A 722 -14.40 38.70 -23.61
C VAL A 722 -15.41 39.10 -24.69
N LYS A 723 -16.46 38.30 -24.88
CA LYS A 723 -17.57 38.55 -25.81
C LYS A 723 -18.65 39.36 -25.12
N MET A 724 -18.82 40.61 -25.49
CA MET A 724 -19.75 41.52 -24.82
C MET A 724 -21.01 41.77 -25.67
N ASN A 725 -21.85 40.75 -25.85
CA ASN A 725 -23.08 40.85 -26.66
C ASN A 725 -24.33 40.83 -25.75
N GLY A 726 -25.01 41.96 -25.62
CA GLY A 726 -26.27 42.08 -24.86
C GLY A 726 -26.13 42.33 -23.35
N ASN A 727 -25.03 41.94 -22.70
CA ASN A 727 -24.74 42.13 -21.27
C ASN A 727 -23.51 43.04 -21.00
N ALA A 728 -23.30 44.04 -21.84
CA ALA A 728 -22.05 44.81 -21.87
C ALA A 728 -22.06 45.99 -20.87
N ASP A 729 -21.68 45.77 -19.61
CA ASP A 729 -21.40 46.86 -18.65
C ASP A 729 -19.89 47.14 -18.56
N ALA A 730 -19.47 48.28 -19.11
CA ALA A 730 -18.08 48.72 -19.12
C ALA A 730 -17.56 49.12 -17.71
N ALA A 731 -18.43 49.57 -16.80
CA ALA A 731 -18.05 49.93 -15.45
C ALA A 731 -17.76 48.67 -14.60
N VAL A 732 -18.57 47.63 -14.77
CA VAL A 732 -18.33 46.32 -14.14
C VAL A 732 -17.05 45.69 -14.68
N LEU A 733 -16.83 45.72 -16.00
CA LEU A 733 -15.59 45.19 -16.60
C LEU A 733 -14.37 45.94 -16.07
N ARG A 734 -14.44 47.27 -16.01
CA ARG A 734 -13.37 48.11 -15.45
C ARG A 734 -13.06 47.75 -14.00
N ARG A 735 -14.08 47.57 -13.15
CA ARG A 735 -13.92 47.18 -11.74
C ARG A 735 -13.19 45.83 -11.61
N VAL A 736 -13.58 44.84 -12.42
CA VAL A 736 -12.95 43.50 -12.40
C VAL A 736 -11.50 43.56 -12.89
N LEU A 737 -11.22 44.35 -13.94
CA LEU A 737 -9.87 44.54 -14.48
C LEU A 737 -8.95 45.29 -13.51
N GLU A 738 -9.41 46.38 -12.89
CA GLU A 738 -8.60 47.19 -11.95
C GLU A 738 -8.15 46.37 -10.73
N ALA A 739 -8.98 45.45 -10.25
CA ALA A 739 -8.64 44.54 -9.16
C ALA A 739 -7.53 43.52 -9.51
N HIS A 740 -7.27 43.27 -10.80
CA HIS A 740 -6.38 42.21 -11.29
C HIS A 740 -5.31 42.70 -12.28
N CYS A 741 -5.11 44.02 -12.40
CA CYS A 741 -4.06 44.60 -13.24
C CYS A 741 -2.66 44.21 -12.76
N ALA A 742 -1.76 43.91 -13.70
CA ALA A 742 -0.36 43.64 -13.38
C ALA A 742 0.34 44.92 -12.88
N PRO A 743 1.23 44.83 -11.87
CA PRO A 743 1.93 46.01 -11.35
C PRO A 743 2.83 46.65 -12.42
N ARG A 744 2.84 47.99 -12.48
CA ARG A 744 3.71 48.76 -13.37
C ARG A 744 5.16 48.64 -12.89
N GLU A 745 6.07 48.21 -13.75
CA GLU A 745 7.50 48.47 -13.51
C GLU A 745 7.73 49.98 -13.62
N THR A 746 7.95 50.64 -12.48
CA THR A 746 8.58 51.95 -12.45
C THR A 746 10.04 51.77 -12.84
N SER A 747 10.41 52.28 -14.01
CA SER A 747 11.78 52.40 -14.49
C SER A 747 12.66 53.07 -13.42
N GLN A 748 13.44 52.28 -12.68
CA GLN A 748 14.46 52.78 -11.77
C GLN A 748 15.68 53.26 -12.56
N GLU A 749 16.16 54.42 -12.13
CA GLU A 749 17.23 55.22 -12.70
C GLU A 749 18.54 54.44 -12.87
N ALA A 750 19.21 54.71 -13.99
CA ALA A 750 20.55 54.23 -14.28
C ALA A 750 21.56 54.77 -13.25
N VAL A 751 22.14 53.88 -12.44
CA VAL A 751 23.35 54.16 -11.66
C VAL A 751 24.56 53.87 -12.56
N PRO A 752 25.52 54.80 -12.75
CA PRO A 752 26.66 54.57 -13.63
C PRO A 752 27.65 53.59 -13.00
N SER A 753 28.05 52.60 -13.80
CA SER A 753 29.03 51.57 -13.46
C SER A 753 30.44 52.15 -13.32
N THR A 754 31.08 51.97 -12.15
CA THR A 754 32.53 52.11 -11.99
C THR A 754 33.26 50.87 -12.49
N SER A 755 34.25 51.12 -13.35
CA SER A 755 35.16 50.18 -14.00
C SER A 755 36.13 49.46 -13.05
N SER A 756 36.43 48.18 -13.32
CA SER A 756 37.81 47.68 -13.32
C SER A 756 37.97 46.26 -13.93
N VAL A 757 38.62 46.24 -15.10
CA VAL A 757 39.69 45.32 -15.55
C VAL A 757 39.39 43.82 -15.73
N SER A 758 39.16 43.44 -17.00
CA SER A 758 39.42 42.09 -17.53
C SER A 758 40.85 41.98 -18.07
N ARG A 759 41.60 40.97 -17.62
CA ARG A 759 42.85 40.51 -18.27
C ARG A 759 42.52 39.75 -19.55
N ALA A 760 43.24 40.11 -20.61
CA ALA A 760 43.16 39.56 -21.95
C ALA A 760 43.88 38.20 -22.09
N GLY A 761 43.42 37.39 -23.05
CA GLY A 761 44.18 36.27 -23.59
C GLY A 761 43.47 35.54 -24.74
N GLY A 762 43.98 35.72 -25.97
CA GLY A 762 44.06 34.64 -26.97
C GLY A 762 43.05 34.64 -28.13
N GLN A 763 43.49 35.10 -29.31
CA GLN A 763 42.84 34.96 -30.61
C GLN A 763 42.85 33.53 -31.18
N ARG A 764 41.85 33.20 -32.02
CA ARG A 764 42.01 32.69 -33.40
C ARG A 764 40.66 32.71 -34.17
N PRO A 765 40.63 33.09 -35.47
CA PRO A 765 39.40 33.18 -36.25
C PRO A 765 39.19 31.93 -37.14
N GLY A 766 37.94 31.52 -37.31
CA GLY A 766 37.53 30.46 -38.24
C GLY A 766 36.12 30.70 -38.72
N ALA A 767 35.97 30.96 -40.02
CA ALA A 767 34.73 31.30 -40.71
C ALA A 767 33.78 30.09 -40.86
N GLY A 768 32.48 30.36 -40.79
CA GLY A 768 31.43 29.41 -41.17
C GLY A 768 30.04 30.03 -41.01
N ARG A 769 29.48 30.52 -42.12
CA ARG A 769 28.08 30.95 -42.24
C ARG A 769 27.17 29.77 -41.93
N ASP A 770 26.16 29.94 -41.07
CA ASP A 770 24.79 29.74 -41.52
C ASP A 770 23.75 30.41 -40.60
N SER A 771 22.70 30.83 -41.27
CA SER A 771 21.56 31.63 -40.86
C SER A 771 20.58 30.86 -39.97
N GLY A 772 20.57 31.17 -38.68
CA GLY A 772 19.45 30.88 -37.78
C GLY A 772 18.88 32.19 -37.28
N ARG A 773 17.68 32.58 -37.72
CA ARG A 773 16.89 33.66 -37.13
C ARG A 773 16.68 33.35 -35.64
N GLN A 774 17.55 33.86 -34.78
CA GLN A 774 17.21 34.08 -33.38
C GLN A 774 16.13 35.16 -33.36
N GLN A 775 14.88 34.74 -33.18
CA GLN A 775 13.87 35.65 -32.63
C GLN A 775 14.38 36.05 -31.26
N SER A 776 14.89 37.28 -31.15
CA SER A 776 15.16 37.91 -29.88
C SER A 776 13.86 37.88 -29.08
N ALA A 777 13.89 37.24 -27.92
CA ALA A 777 12.85 37.36 -26.91
C ALA A 777 12.77 38.85 -26.53
N ALA A 778 11.86 39.57 -27.17
CA ALA A 778 11.46 40.88 -26.73
C ALA A 778 10.89 40.72 -25.31
N ALA A 779 11.39 41.51 -24.38
CA ALA A 779 10.89 41.57 -23.01
C ALA A 779 9.37 41.74 -23.04
N SER A 780 8.63 40.67 -22.72
CA SER A 780 7.19 40.70 -22.64
C SER A 780 6.80 41.46 -21.38
N SER A 781 6.14 42.61 -21.53
CA SER A 781 5.54 43.35 -20.42
C SER A 781 4.74 42.41 -19.51
N PRO A 782 4.83 42.52 -18.17
CA PRO A 782 4.14 41.61 -17.26
C PRO A 782 2.62 41.72 -17.45
N GLY A 783 1.97 40.57 -17.72
CA GLY A 783 0.50 40.45 -17.80
C GLY A 783 -0.05 40.21 -19.21
N LEU A 784 -1.23 39.59 -19.25
CA LEU A 784 -1.93 39.16 -20.45
C LEU A 784 -2.79 40.29 -21.03
N ALA A 785 -2.81 40.45 -22.36
CA ALA A 785 -3.65 41.47 -23.00
C ALA A 785 -5.13 41.09 -22.93
N VAL A 786 -6.02 42.08 -22.89
CA VAL A 786 -7.48 41.84 -22.91
C VAL A 786 -8.03 42.23 -24.27
N GLN A 787 -8.78 41.33 -24.90
CA GLN A 787 -9.49 41.52 -26.15
C GLN A 787 -11.00 41.51 -25.89
N ILE A 788 -11.72 42.47 -26.43
CA ILE A 788 -13.17 42.55 -26.35
C ILE A 788 -13.71 42.24 -27.75
N ALA A 789 -14.49 41.18 -27.86
CA ALA A 789 -15.21 40.85 -29.08
C ALA A 789 -16.66 41.34 -28.96
N TYR A 790 -17.08 42.15 -29.93
CA TYR A 790 -18.43 42.69 -29.99
C TYR A 790 -19.03 42.39 -31.35
N SER A 791 -20.25 41.85 -31.37
CA SER A 791 -21.01 41.65 -32.60
C SER A 791 -22.45 42.11 -32.45
N ASN A 792 -22.96 42.75 -33.51
CA ASN A 792 -24.37 43.13 -33.64
C ASN A 792 -24.91 42.69 -35.01
N THR A 793 -26.17 43.04 -35.32
CA THR A 793 -26.83 42.65 -36.58
C THR A 793 -26.23 43.25 -37.84
N LYS A 794 -25.31 44.23 -37.73
CA LYS A 794 -24.71 44.95 -38.87
C LYS A 794 -23.20 44.74 -39.01
N ALA A 795 -22.49 44.40 -37.94
CA ALA A 795 -21.04 44.26 -37.93
C ALA A 795 -20.51 43.44 -36.74
N GLN A 796 -19.28 42.95 -36.88
CA GLN A 796 -18.47 42.36 -35.81
C GLN A 796 -17.13 43.08 -35.71
N GLY A 797 -16.62 43.26 -34.50
CA GLY A 797 -15.35 43.92 -34.25
C GLY A 797 -14.64 43.37 -33.01
N GLU A 798 -13.32 43.39 -33.04
CA GLU A 798 -12.47 43.01 -31.92
C GLU A 798 -11.61 44.21 -31.50
N ILE A 799 -11.63 44.53 -30.20
CA ILE A 799 -10.89 45.65 -29.62
C ILE A 799 -9.86 45.08 -28.65
N ARG A 800 -8.57 45.33 -28.88
CA ARG A 800 -7.50 45.00 -27.93
C ARG A 800 -7.27 46.20 -27.01
N LEU A 801 -7.38 46.00 -25.71
CA LEU A 801 -7.08 47.04 -24.73
C LEU A 801 -5.57 47.32 -24.70
N GLY A 802 -5.20 48.58 -24.41
CA GLY A 802 -3.80 49.02 -24.35
C GLY A 802 -3.04 48.41 -23.17
N ASP A 803 -1.71 48.54 -23.18
CA ASP A 803 -0.82 47.87 -22.21
C ASP A 803 -1.10 48.23 -20.74
N ALA A 804 -1.76 49.36 -20.47
CA ALA A 804 -2.20 49.76 -19.13
C ALA A 804 -3.25 48.82 -18.51
N TRP A 805 -3.90 47.97 -19.32
CA TRP A 805 -4.96 47.04 -18.92
C TRP A 805 -4.54 45.58 -18.98
N ARG A 806 -3.23 45.31 -18.94
CA ARG A 806 -2.73 43.93 -18.82
C ARG A 806 -3.05 43.37 -17.45
N VAL A 807 -3.53 42.13 -17.44
CA VAL A 807 -4.04 41.46 -16.23
C VAL A 807 -3.22 40.23 -15.89
N ARG A 808 -3.18 39.88 -14.61
CA ARG A 808 -2.70 38.57 -14.18
C ARG A 808 -3.79 37.54 -14.43
N PRO A 809 -3.53 36.47 -15.21
CA PRO A 809 -4.56 35.51 -15.58
C PRO A 809 -4.77 34.46 -14.47
N THR A 810 -5.15 34.91 -13.27
CA THR A 810 -5.47 34.06 -12.12
C THR A 810 -6.83 33.39 -12.30
N ASP A 811 -7.07 32.27 -11.61
CA ASP A 811 -8.39 31.61 -11.63
C ASP A 811 -9.50 32.51 -11.04
N ASP A 812 -9.18 33.27 -9.99
CA ASP A 812 -10.12 34.23 -9.37
C ASP A 812 -10.54 35.32 -10.37
N PHE A 813 -9.61 35.83 -11.17
CA PHE A 813 -9.90 36.81 -12.22
C PHE A 813 -10.86 36.24 -13.28
N LEU A 814 -10.60 35.01 -13.75
CA LEU A 814 -11.45 34.35 -14.75
C LEU A 814 -12.83 34.00 -14.18
N SER A 815 -12.90 33.59 -12.92
CA SER A 815 -14.14 33.30 -12.22
C SER A 815 -15.00 34.55 -12.05
N ALA A 816 -14.40 35.66 -11.60
CA ALA A 816 -15.06 36.96 -11.48
C ALA A 816 -15.62 37.44 -12.84
N LEU A 817 -14.84 37.33 -13.92
CA LEU A 817 -15.30 37.67 -15.26
C LEU A 817 -16.47 36.78 -15.73
N ARG A 818 -16.41 35.47 -15.48
CA ARG A 818 -17.46 34.52 -15.88
C ARG A 818 -18.76 34.69 -15.09
N SER A 819 -18.65 35.05 -13.81
CA SER A 819 -19.79 35.35 -12.94
C SER A 819 -20.56 36.60 -13.42
N GLU A 820 -19.83 37.64 -13.83
CA GLU A 820 -20.43 38.93 -14.21
C GLU A 820 -20.94 38.95 -15.66
N PHE A 821 -20.28 38.24 -16.60
CA PHE A 821 -20.57 38.34 -18.04
C PHE A 821 -21.17 37.08 -18.69
N ALA A 822 -21.69 36.15 -17.88
CA ALA A 822 -22.23 34.83 -18.27
C ALA A 822 -21.21 33.93 -18.99
N GLY A 823 -20.93 32.75 -18.41
CA GLY A 823 -19.72 31.95 -18.65
C GLY A 823 -19.32 31.59 -20.10
N THR A 824 -20.18 31.72 -21.10
CA THR A 824 -19.86 31.48 -22.53
C THR A 824 -19.16 32.64 -23.24
N SER A 825 -18.94 33.77 -22.57
CA SER A 825 -18.35 34.97 -23.16
C SER A 825 -16.84 35.10 -22.98
N VAL A 826 -16.20 34.37 -22.06
CA VAL A 826 -14.79 34.59 -21.68
C VAL A 826 -13.90 33.40 -22.08
N GLU A 827 -12.90 33.64 -22.93
CA GLU A 827 -11.95 32.65 -23.45
C GLU A 827 -10.49 33.12 -23.33
N ILE A 828 -9.56 32.22 -23.03
CA ILE A 828 -8.12 32.48 -23.15
C ILE A 828 -7.64 32.04 -24.53
N VAL A 829 -7.00 32.97 -25.24
CA VAL A 829 -6.41 32.76 -26.56
C VAL A 829 -4.94 32.41 -26.38
N TYR A 830 -4.56 31.19 -26.77
CA TYR A 830 -3.18 30.66 -26.76
C TYR A 830 -2.49 30.84 -28.10
#